data_AF-A0AAN7XBE9-F1
#
_entry.id   AF-A0AAN7XBE9-F1
#
_cell.length_a   1.000
_cell.length_b   1.000
_cell.length_c   1.000
_cell.angle_alpha   90.00
_cell.angle_beta   90.00
_cell.angle_gamma   90.00
#
_symmetry.space_group_name_H-M   'P 1'
#
loop_
_entity.id
_entity.type
_entity.pdbx_description
1 polymer ?
#
loop_
_entity_poly.entity_id
_entity_poly.type
_entity_poly.pdbx_seq_one_letter_code
_entity_poly.pdbx_strand_id
1 'polypeptide(L)'
;MDSRPPNLMLLLLLTSLLHSSYTIDTVGLTILPRSPVQSGTPVTLRCQVRVSHDRIPHLTQSFLLRRDDVVINSSTTTADSFMYELNPARAADSGIYECQVAVKNKSRTSLRQKLDVKGLQTPILYLSNTSPYADEEFTASCSAPEEKGSLIFHFSQRLRNGNVQSIKKLAPTGNSAETTLILRGIGDSLLYCDYEVNLVSGVRRSNSSNSITMIVRELYIIPIMNVLPSTDVYEGEVIEVVCKVINPPQNVDVFLTRDRTILKQAPVGLSHRFTAQEGDSGELVCKAEWGNVQKQTYKTIRVKELFSKPQLTVKPVDIFEGDRFQLTCSVSVYVPEKITNASIRFSIYKHTVKIASSDTYRTVAQPSVNGNYTCKAHASSLTHSFIKESQTVVVKVKVPVSTPMLSVVGRTLVLGKRFRLLCHSDNGTLPITYTLRHPEMLPEVLVVNMPGERAIFNCPPIYKTSELKNFLCHAKNSHSRHPEVVLGLQLLRSDIIEPVSKPVLTMLPGPGDISEGQDLTVFCSVQRGTLPVSFTWYHTETESALASKTFNKLEGSHNISNVQGEHRGGYYCESTNQANETKQSLTITIKVKIAVWKKGLIVGVIIICILLILALIFILVFKRRLLLFKRRRTGELSVKSASTKAERLSLTQVEVNDTANVTPGMIGKSVWSEHASGSESEDQSIVTAPEKLPEPRYTEVQPRQTDPDRAPVKKCTDTVYSEVRKSKQGAPEQADGGSLEYAELNHDTHHRHSADQGNHGDHPTVQDDYLDEIDDSVQIPIADHGEGIPDPMPEC
;
A
#
# COMPACT_ATOMS: atom_id res chain seq x y z
N MET A 1 -99.23 -29.43 -50.49
CA MET A 1 -99.16 -29.94 -51.87
C MET A 1 -98.59 -28.81 -52.73
N ASP A 2 -99.38 -28.23 -53.63
CA ASP A 2 -99.39 -26.79 -53.95
C ASP A 2 -98.16 -26.23 -54.67
N SER A 3 -98.21 -26.30 -56.00
CA SER A 3 -97.13 -25.89 -56.91
C SER A 3 -97.56 -24.81 -57.91
N ARG A 4 -96.71 -23.79 -58.06
CA ARG A 4 -96.52 -22.95 -59.28
C ARG A 4 -97.70 -22.02 -59.69
N PRO A 5 -97.52 -21.09 -60.66
CA PRO A 5 -96.32 -20.74 -61.47
C PRO A 5 -95.85 -19.27 -61.22
N PRO A 6 -94.98 -18.64 -62.06
CA PRO A 6 -94.09 -17.56 -61.60
C PRO A 6 -94.35 -16.17 -62.22
N ASN A 7 -93.60 -15.16 -61.75
CA ASN A 7 -93.18 -14.04 -62.60
C ASN A 7 -91.88 -13.40 -62.09
N LEU A 8 -90.72 -13.93 -62.49
CA LEU A 8 -89.40 -13.42 -62.08
C LEU A 8 -88.31 -13.70 -63.14
N MET A 9 -88.36 -12.98 -64.27
CA MET A 9 -87.16 -12.53 -65.00
C MET A 9 -87.53 -11.63 -66.18
N LEU A 10 -87.52 -10.31 -65.95
CA LEU A 10 -86.60 -9.46 -66.71
C LEU A 10 -86.25 -8.21 -65.89
N LEU A 11 -85.32 -8.40 -64.95
CA LEU A 11 -84.59 -7.31 -64.32
C LEU A 11 -83.56 -6.75 -65.33
N LEU A 12 -83.00 -5.57 -65.05
CA LEU A 12 -81.85 -4.93 -65.72
C LEU A 12 -82.14 -4.17 -67.04
N LEU A 13 -82.54 -2.91 -66.88
CA LEU A 13 -81.88 -1.76 -67.52
C LEU A 13 -82.12 -0.50 -66.67
N LEU A 14 -81.09 -0.11 -65.89
CA LEU A 14 -80.87 1.13 -65.09
C LEU A 14 -82.10 1.78 -64.40
N THR A 15 -82.23 1.88 -63.07
CA THR A 15 -81.28 2.26 -61.99
C THR A 15 -80.66 3.67 -62.10
N SER A 16 -81.49 4.71 -62.11
CA SER A 16 -81.07 6.07 -61.74
C SER A 16 -81.20 6.28 -60.21
N LEU A 17 -80.09 6.32 -59.47
CA LEU A 17 -80.12 6.77 -58.08
C LEU A 17 -80.41 8.27 -58.04
N LEU A 18 -81.54 8.67 -57.44
CA LEU A 18 -81.72 10.04 -56.96
C LEU A 18 -80.77 10.29 -55.78
N HIS A 19 -79.55 10.68 -56.11
CA HIS A 19 -78.64 11.28 -55.15
C HIS A 19 -79.25 12.60 -54.69
N SER A 20 -79.53 12.72 -53.39
CA SER A 20 -79.83 14.04 -52.81
C SER A 20 -78.53 14.83 -52.67
N SER A 21 -78.41 15.90 -53.44
CA SER A 21 -77.27 16.81 -53.43
C SER A 21 -77.41 17.85 -52.33
N TYR A 22 -76.33 18.09 -51.61
CA TYR A 22 -76.26 19.11 -50.57
C TYR A 22 -74.83 19.67 -50.45
N THR A 23 -74.70 20.93 -50.06
CA THR A 23 -73.42 21.63 -49.93
C THR A 23 -73.45 22.65 -48.78
N ILE A 24 -72.30 22.86 -48.13
CA ILE A 24 -72.13 23.83 -47.04
C ILE A 24 -71.57 25.11 -47.66
N ASP A 25 -72.42 26.11 -47.88
CA ASP A 25 -72.11 27.32 -48.65
C ASP A 25 -71.14 28.25 -47.92
N THR A 26 -71.38 28.45 -46.62
CA THR A 26 -70.55 29.28 -45.73
C THR A 26 -70.65 28.79 -44.28
N VAL A 27 -69.55 28.85 -43.53
CA VAL A 27 -69.54 28.81 -42.06
C VAL A 27 -68.94 30.12 -41.56
N GLY A 28 -69.69 30.86 -40.74
CA GLY A 28 -69.27 32.12 -40.15
C GLY A 28 -69.26 32.01 -38.63
N LEU A 29 -68.14 32.37 -38.00
CA LEU A 29 -68.05 32.64 -36.57
C LEU A 29 -68.11 34.15 -36.36
N THR A 30 -68.85 34.61 -35.35
CA THR A 30 -68.95 36.02 -34.92
C THR A 30 -68.79 36.11 -33.41
N ILE A 31 -68.00 37.07 -32.94
CA ILE A 31 -67.77 37.36 -31.52
C ILE A 31 -68.50 38.66 -31.16
N LEU A 32 -69.38 38.62 -30.16
CA LEU A 32 -70.19 39.75 -29.69
C LEU A 32 -70.00 39.94 -28.16
N PRO A 33 -69.64 41.14 -27.67
CA PRO A 33 -69.16 42.29 -28.41
C PRO A 33 -67.81 42.02 -29.11
N ARG A 34 -67.43 42.90 -30.05
CA ARG A 34 -66.20 42.74 -30.83
C ARG A 34 -64.95 42.87 -29.94
N SER A 35 -64.04 41.90 -30.05
CA SER A 35 -62.73 41.88 -29.39
C SER A 35 -61.88 43.13 -29.70
N PRO A 36 -61.11 43.68 -28.73
CA PRO A 36 -60.90 43.20 -27.35
C PRO A 36 -62.04 43.62 -26.40
N VAL A 37 -62.17 42.88 -25.29
CA VAL A 37 -63.18 43.12 -24.23
C VAL A 37 -62.51 43.23 -22.86
N GLN A 38 -63.21 43.72 -21.82
CA GLN A 38 -62.70 43.73 -20.44
C GLN A 38 -63.12 42.47 -19.67
N SER A 39 -62.30 41.99 -18.75
CA SER A 39 -62.60 40.85 -17.88
C SER A 39 -63.86 41.14 -17.06
N GLY A 40 -64.84 40.24 -17.12
CA GLY A 40 -66.19 40.45 -16.57
C GLY A 40 -67.26 40.75 -17.62
N THR A 41 -66.88 41.17 -18.83
CA THR A 41 -67.85 41.37 -19.94
C THR A 41 -68.43 40.02 -20.36
N PRO A 42 -69.76 39.86 -20.52
CA PRO A 42 -70.32 38.67 -21.17
C PRO A 42 -69.97 38.67 -22.67
N VAL A 43 -69.47 37.55 -23.19
CA VAL A 43 -69.14 37.40 -24.61
C VAL A 43 -69.90 36.22 -25.21
N THR A 44 -70.69 36.47 -26.26
CA THR A 44 -71.42 35.46 -27.00
C THR A 44 -70.69 35.13 -28.30
N LEU A 45 -70.34 33.86 -28.46
CA LEU A 45 -69.72 33.28 -29.64
C LEU A 45 -70.80 32.64 -30.50
N ARG A 46 -71.17 33.32 -31.59
CA ARG A 46 -72.21 32.88 -32.51
C ARG A 46 -71.58 32.24 -33.75
N CYS A 47 -71.77 30.94 -33.91
CA CYS A 47 -71.47 30.25 -35.16
C CYS A 47 -72.76 30.13 -36.00
N GLN A 48 -72.67 30.42 -37.30
CA GLN A 48 -73.76 30.34 -38.25
C GLN A 48 -73.31 29.59 -39.50
N VAL A 49 -74.15 28.71 -40.01
CA VAL A 49 -73.94 27.97 -41.26
C VAL A 49 -74.99 28.36 -42.29
N ARG A 50 -74.68 28.17 -43.58
CA ARG A 50 -75.66 28.12 -44.66
C ARG A 50 -75.45 26.82 -45.43
N VAL A 51 -76.53 26.10 -45.71
CA VAL A 51 -76.51 24.78 -46.36
C VAL A 51 -77.60 24.73 -47.43
N SER A 52 -77.20 24.52 -48.67
CA SER A 52 -78.13 24.32 -49.79
C SER A 52 -78.36 22.82 -50.03
N HIS A 53 -79.61 22.39 -50.22
CA HIS A 53 -79.97 20.98 -50.40
C HIS A 53 -81.23 20.76 -51.25
N ASP A 54 -81.30 19.65 -51.99
CA ASP A 54 -82.50 19.26 -52.77
C ASP A 54 -83.48 18.38 -51.98
N ARG A 55 -84.48 19.02 -51.35
CA ARG A 55 -85.62 18.35 -50.71
C ARG A 55 -85.25 17.42 -49.52
N ILE A 56 -84.22 17.76 -48.75
CA ILE A 56 -83.89 17.07 -47.48
C ILE A 56 -84.52 17.84 -46.30
N PRO A 57 -85.69 17.45 -45.76
CA PRO A 57 -86.25 18.09 -44.58
C PRO A 57 -85.41 17.77 -43.32
N HIS A 58 -85.39 18.71 -42.37
CA HIS A 58 -84.73 18.58 -41.05
C HIS A 58 -83.24 18.14 -41.10
N LEU A 59 -82.48 18.66 -42.06
CA LEU A 59 -81.04 18.42 -42.17
C LEU A 59 -80.31 18.87 -40.89
N THR A 60 -79.68 17.92 -40.20
CA THR A 60 -79.00 18.16 -38.91
C THR A 60 -77.56 18.63 -39.13
N GLN A 61 -77.13 19.64 -38.38
CA GLN A 61 -75.79 20.21 -38.41
C GLN A 61 -75.10 20.02 -37.04
N SER A 62 -73.88 19.48 -37.06
CA SER A 62 -73.03 19.31 -35.87
C SER A 62 -71.99 20.42 -35.82
N PHE A 63 -72.18 21.35 -34.88
CA PHE A 63 -71.28 22.46 -34.58
C PHE A 63 -70.22 22.02 -33.56
N LEU A 64 -68.96 22.37 -33.83
CA LEU A 64 -67.80 22.08 -33.00
C LEU A 64 -66.99 23.37 -32.82
N LEU A 65 -67.02 23.93 -31.61
CA LEU A 65 -66.34 25.17 -31.28
C LEU A 65 -64.97 24.86 -30.63
N ARG A 66 -63.90 25.35 -31.24
CA ARG A 66 -62.53 25.26 -30.74
C ARG A 66 -62.04 26.61 -30.22
N ARG A 67 -61.15 26.57 -29.22
CA ARG A 67 -60.26 27.66 -28.79
C ARG A 67 -58.83 27.13 -28.80
N ASP A 68 -57.95 27.77 -29.55
CA ASP A 68 -56.55 27.39 -29.74
C ASP A 68 -56.41 25.89 -30.06
N ASP A 69 -57.24 25.48 -31.02
CA ASP A 69 -57.41 24.12 -31.57
C ASP A 69 -57.94 23.04 -30.61
N VAL A 70 -58.09 23.36 -29.31
CA VAL A 70 -58.80 22.54 -28.32
C VAL A 70 -60.31 22.71 -28.47
N VAL A 71 -61.06 21.61 -28.51
CA VAL A 71 -62.54 21.64 -28.49
C VAL A 71 -63.02 22.12 -27.12
N ILE A 72 -63.81 23.20 -27.08
CA ILE A 72 -64.40 23.76 -25.86
C ILE A 72 -65.90 23.51 -25.75
N ASN A 73 -66.60 23.29 -26.87
CA ASN A 73 -68.01 22.90 -26.88
C ASN A 73 -68.38 22.22 -28.21
N SER A 74 -69.40 21.36 -28.19
CA SER A 74 -69.97 20.70 -29.35
C SER A 74 -71.48 20.59 -29.21
N SER A 75 -72.23 20.92 -30.25
CA SER A 75 -73.70 20.83 -30.25
C SER A 75 -74.20 20.33 -31.60
N THR A 76 -75.21 19.47 -31.61
CA THR A 76 -75.87 19.00 -32.84
C THR A 76 -77.33 19.43 -32.79
N THR A 77 -77.77 20.14 -33.83
CA THR A 77 -79.09 20.77 -33.91
C THR A 77 -79.59 20.75 -35.36
N THR A 78 -80.83 21.17 -35.60
CA THR A 78 -81.38 21.45 -36.94
C THR A 78 -81.42 22.95 -37.27
N ALA A 79 -80.96 23.80 -36.34
CA ALA A 79 -80.93 25.25 -36.50
C ALA A 79 -79.62 25.73 -37.16
N ASP A 80 -79.74 26.68 -38.09
CA ASP A 80 -78.61 27.25 -38.86
C ASP A 80 -77.60 28.06 -38.02
N SER A 81 -77.81 28.24 -36.71
CA SER A 81 -76.82 28.88 -35.84
C SER A 81 -76.78 28.30 -34.42
N PHE A 82 -75.57 28.22 -33.89
CA PHE A 82 -75.22 27.83 -32.53
C PHE A 82 -74.63 29.04 -31.77
N MET A 83 -74.96 29.19 -30.50
CA MET A 83 -74.47 30.26 -29.63
C MET A 83 -73.90 29.67 -28.34
N TYR A 84 -72.73 30.18 -27.93
CA TYR A 84 -72.07 29.80 -26.68
C TYR A 84 -71.65 31.06 -25.92
N GLU A 85 -71.92 31.10 -24.62
CA GLU A 85 -71.72 32.30 -23.80
C GLU A 85 -70.59 32.12 -22.77
N LEU A 86 -69.70 33.11 -22.76
CA LEU A 86 -68.65 33.29 -21.78
C LEU A 86 -69.13 34.37 -20.82
N ASN A 87 -69.82 33.97 -19.75
CA ASN A 87 -70.41 34.89 -18.77
C ASN A 87 -69.99 34.50 -17.34
N PRO A 88 -69.08 35.25 -16.69
CA PRO A 88 -68.22 36.30 -17.26
C PRO A 88 -67.14 35.72 -18.20
N ALA A 89 -66.70 36.51 -19.19
CA ALA A 89 -65.46 36.24 -19.91
C ALA A 89 -64.25 36.67 -19.07
N ARG A 90 -63.25 35.78 -18.97
CA ARG A 90 -62.10 35.91 -18.07
C ARG A 90 -60.79 35.87 -18.86
N ALA A 91 -59.65 36.16 -18.24
CA ALA A 91 -58.40 36.29 -19.00
C ALA A 91 -58.00 34.97 -19.71
N ALA A 92 -58.27 33.83 -19.06
CA ALA A 92 -58.13 32.48 -19.62
C ALA A 92 -59.16 32.10 -20.71
N ASP A 93 -60.09 33.00 -21.03
CA ASP A 93 -60.95 32.89 -22.22
C ASP A 93 -60.41 33.68 -23.43
N SER A 94 -59.25 34.32 -23.30
CA SER A 94 -58.52 34.83 -24.46
C SER A 94 -57.98 33.67 -25.31
N GLY A 95 -58.09 33.77 -26.64
CA GLY A 95 -57.64 32.71 -27.55
C GLY A 95 -58.07 32.92 -29.00
N ILE A 96 -57.64 32.00 -29.87
CA ILE A 96 -58.03 31.93 -31.28
C ILE A 96 -59.17 30.93 -31.43
N TYR A 97 -60.37 31.43 -31.73
CA TYR A 97 -61.58 30.63 -31.86
C TYR A 97 -61.87 30.22 -33.31
N GLU A 98 -62.28 28.97 -33.51
CA GLU A 98 -62.73 28.40 -34.78
C GLU A 98 -64.05 27.64 -34.56
N CYS A 99 -64.98 27.74 -35.51
CA CYS A 99 -66.14 26.85 -35.56
C CYS A 99 -66.01 25.90 -36.76
N GLN A 100 -65.95 24.60 -36.51
CA GLN A 100 -66.16 23.57 -37.53
C GLN A 100 -67.63 23.16 -37.53
N VAL A 101 -68.24 23.03 -38.71
CA VAL A 101 -69.60 22.49 -38.86
C VAL A 101 -69.55 21.28 -39.77
N ALA A 102 -70.08 20.16 -39.29
CA ALA A 102 -70.24 18.92 -40.03
C ALA A 102 -71.72 18.68 -40.37
N VAL A 103 -71.98 18.21 -41.58
CA VAL A 103 -73.31 17.87 -42.10
C VAL A 103 -73.18 16.56 -42.87
N LYS A 104 -73.75 15.47 -42.34
CA LYS A 104 -73.58 14.09 -42.84
C LYS A 104 -72.10 13.73 -43.07
N ASN A 105 -71.63 13.67 -44.32
CA ASN A 105 -70.25 13.29 -44.67
C ASN A 105 -69.37 14.44 -45.19
N LYS A 106 -69.84 15.70 -45.06
CA LYS A 106 -69.06 16.91 -45.36
C LYS A 106 -68.85 17.72 -44.09
N SER A 107 -67.71 18.39 -43.96
CA SER A 107 -67.51 19.42 -42.93
C SER A 107 -66.73 20.61 -43.47
N ARG A 108 -66.88 21.76 -42.83
CA ARG A 108 -66.23 23.03 -43.20
C ARG A 108 -65.97 23.87 -41.96
N THR A 109 -64.87 24.61 -41.94
CA THR A 109 -64.51 25.53 -40.84
C THR A 109 -64.86 26.99 -41.16
N SER A 110 -65.05 27.78 -40.11
CA SER A 110 -65.08 29.24 -40.20
C SER A 110 -63.68 29.81 -40.38
N LEU A 111 -63.60 31.10 -40.75
CA LEU A 111 -62.39 31.88 -40.46
C LEU A 111 -62.15 31.92 -38.94
N ARG A 112 -60.88 31.91 -38.53
CA ARG A 112 -60.46 32.00 -37.12
C ARG A 112 -60.67 33.43 -36.61
N GLN A 113 -61.27 33.60 -35.43
CA GLN A 113 -61.47 34.89 -34.77
C GLN A 113 -60.70 34.96 -33.45
N LYS A 114 -60.01 36.07 -33.16
CA LYS A 114 -59.25 36.24 -31.90
C LYS A 114 -60.07 36.98 -30.84
N LEU A 115 -60.27 36.34 -29.69
CA LEU A 115 -60.75 37.00 -28.47
C LEU A 115 -59.54 37.35 -27.59
N ASP A 116 -59.48 38.59 -27.09
CA ASP A 116 -58.50 39.05 -26.11
C ASP A 116 -59.26 39.78 -24.99
N VAL A 117 -59.32 39.13 -23.83
CA VAL A 117 -59.98 39.65 -22.63
C VAL A 117 -58.92 40.39 -21.81
N LYS A 118 -59.10 41.70 -21.59
CA LYS A 118 -58.16 42.58 -20.89
C LYS A 118 -58.47 42.66 -19.39
N GLY A 119 -57.43 42.91 -18.59
CA GLY A 119 -57.55 42.89 -17.12
C GLY A 119 -57.64 41.49 -16.52
N LEU A 120 -57.75 41.46 -15.20
CA LEU A 120 -57.83 40.29 -14.32
C LEU A 120 -58.69 40.67 -13.11
N GLN A 121 -59.40 39.72 -12.49
CA GLN A 121 -60.10 39.96 -11.23
C GLN A 121 -59.11 40.39 -10.13
N THR A 122 -59.41 41.46 -9.39
CA THR A 122 -58.64 41.78 -8.18
C THR A 122 -58.96 40.72 -7.11
N PRO A 123 -57.96 40.05 -6.50
CA PRO A 123 -58.21 39.01 -5.50
C PRO A 123 -58.63 39.62 -4.16
N ILE A 124 -59.23 38.79 -3.31
CA ILE A 124 -59.63 39.13 -1.94
C ILE A 124 -58.77 38.33 -0.96
N LEU A 125 -58.21 39.01 0.04
CA LEU A 125 -57.42 38.44 1.13
C LEU A 125 -58.25 38.30 2.41
N TYR A 126 -58.21 37.12 3.01
CA TYR A 126 -58.76 36.80 4.34
C TYR A 126 -57.66 36.24 5.23
N LEU A 127 -57.66 36.59 6.53
CA LEU A 127 -56.67 36.16 7.52
C LEU A 127 -57.39 35.63 8.78
N SER A 128 -56.85 34.60 9.42
CA SER A 128 -57.44 34.03 10.66
C SER A 128 -57.09 34.83 11.93
N ASN A 129 -55.93 35.48 11.96
CA ASN A 129 -55.47 36.36 13.03
C ASN A 129 -54.87 37.65 12.43
N THR A 130 -55.12 38.81 13.04
CA THR A 130 -54.58 40.12 12.64
C THR A 130 -53.61 40.72 13.66
N SER A 131 -53.48 40.13 14.86
CA SER A 131 -52.43 40.48 15.82
C SER A 131 -51.73 39.24 16.40
N PRO A 132 -51.01 38.46 15.58
CA PRO A 132 -50.19 37.35 16.03
C PRO A 132 -48.99 37.83 16.87
N TYR A 133 -48.42 36.93 17.68
CA TYR A 133 -47.10 37.12 18.26
C TYR A 133 -46.00 36.88 17.21
N ALA A 134 -44.80 37.41 17.46
CA ALA A 134 -43.63 37.11 16.63
C ALA A 134 -43.33 35.60 16.62
N ASP A 135 -43.11 35.06 15.43
CA ASP A 135 -42.97 33.61 15.13
C ASP A 135 -44.25 32.75 15.37
N GLU A 136 -45.44 33.35 15.58
CA GLU A 136 -46.73 32.63 15.55
C GLU A 136 -47.18 32.31 14.11
N GLU A 137 -47.74 31.12 13.88
CA GLU A 137 -48.39 30.74 12.62
C GLU A 137 -49.86 31.16 12.57
N PHE A 138 -50.27 31.79 11.47
CA PHE A 138 -51.67 32.11 11.18
C PHE A 138 -52.03 31.78 9.72
N THR A 139 -53.30 31.51 9.47
CA THR A 139 -53.80 31.14 8.13
C THR A 139 -54.13 32.38 7.31
N ALA A 140 -53.70 32.38 6.05
CA ALA A 140 -54.05 33.38 5.06
C ALA A 140 -54.66 32.70 3.81
N SER A 141 -55.78 33.22 3.34
CA SER A 141 -56.50 32.73 2.17
C SER A 141 -56.68 33.86 1.16
N CYS A 142 -56.21 33.66 -0.07
CA CYS A 142 -56.33 34.62 -1.17
C CYS A 142 -57.19 34.00 -2.28
N SER A 143 -58.18 34.74 -2.78
CA SER A 143 -59.20 34.21 -3.69
C SER A 143 -59.55 35.17 -4.82
N ALA A 144 -59.57 34.66 -6.05
CA ALA A 144 -60.06 35.32 -7.26
C ALA A 144 -61.17 34.44 -7.86
N PRO A 145 -62.35 34.37 -7.20
CA PRO A 145 -63.28 33.24 -7.31
C PRO A 145 -63.90 33.03 -8.68
N GLU A 146 -63.88 34.04 -9.56
CA GLU A 146 -64.47 33.99 -10.90
C GLU A 146 -63.43 33.82 -12.02
N GLU A 147 -62.13 33.86 -11.72
CA GLU A 147 -61.08 33.58 -12.69
C GLU A 147 -60.87 32.07 -12.88
N LYS A 148 -60.30 31.71 -14.03
CA LYS A 148 -60.26 30.34 -14.54
C LYS A 148 -58.82 29.94 -14.89
N GLY A 149 -58.53 28.65 -14.84
CA GLY A 149 -57.21 28.10 -15.13
C GLY A 149 -56.36 27.96 -13.86
N SER A 150 -55.05 28.09 -14.02
CA SER A 150 -54.09 27.87 -12.93
C SER A 150 -53.45 29.19 -12.50
N LEU A 151 -53.72 29.59 -11.25
CA LEU A 151 -53.32 30.89 -10.69
C LEU A 151 -52.18 30.71 -9.69
N ILE A 152 -51.19 31.59 -9.74
CA ILE A 152 -50.00 31.55 -8.90
C ILE A 152 -50.09 32.71 -7.90
N PHE A 153 -50.43 32.40 -6.64
CA PHE A 153 -50.66 33.41 -5.61
C PHE A 153 -49.37 33.83 -4.89
N HIS A 154 -49.25 35.13 -4.64
CA HIS A 154 -48.17 35.80 -3.94
C HIS A 154 -48.73 36.52 -2.70
N PHE A 155 -48.05 36.37 -1.56
CA PHE A 155 -48.37 37.08 -0.32
C PHE A 155 -47.22 38.01 0.04
N SER A 156 -47.52 39.29 0.28
CA SER A 156 -46.55 40.35 0.54
C SER A 156 -46.95 41.21 1.74
N GLN A 157 -45.96 41.74 2.46
CA GLN A 157 -46.16 42.81 3.43
C GLN A 157 -45.51 44.12 2.97
N ARG A 158 -46.09 45.24 3.38
CA ARG A 158 -45.46 46.57 3.37
C ARG A 158 -45.20 47.01 4.80
N LEU A 159 -43.96 47.28 5.13
CA LEU A 159 -43.52 47.76 6.44
C LEU A 159 -43.73 49.28 6.58
N ARG A 160 -43.75 49.79 7.83
CA ARG A 160 -43.89 51.24 8.13
C ARG A 160 -42.85 52.14 7.42
N ASN A 161 -41.69 51.63 7.06
CA ASN A 161 -40.65 52.37 6.31
C ASN A 161 -40.87 52.37 4.78
N GLY A 162 -41.98 51.83 4.29
CA GLY A 162 -42.31 51.72 2.86
C GLY A 162 -41.78 50.46 2.18
N ASN A 163 -40.83 49.73 2.79
CA ASN A 163 -40.25 48.53 2.18
C ASN A 163 -41.31 47.44 2.00
N VAL A 164 -41.33 46.84 0.81
CA VAL A 164 -42.15 45.68 0.50
C VAL A 164 -41.31 44.41 0.62
N GLN A 165 -41.86 43.39 1.29
CA GLN A 165 -41.27 42.06 1.40
C GLN A 165 -42.27 41.01 0.91
N SER A 166 -41.83 40.14 0.00
CA SER A 166 -42.57 38.93 -0.35
C SER A 166 -42.40 37.90 0.76
N ILE A 167 -43.50 37.36 1.28
CA ILE A 167 -43.51 36.38 2.38
C ILE A 167 -43.55 34.97 1.81
N LYS A 168 -44.46 34.72 0.85
CA LYS A 168 -44.70 33.40 0.27
C LYS A 168 -45.18 33.52 -1.16
N LYS A 169 -44.60 32.73 -2.06
CA LYS A 169 -45.16 32.42 -3.39
C LYS A 169 -45.66 30.97 -3.34
N LEU A 170 -46.88 30.73 -3.77
CA LEU A 170 -47.46 29.39 -3.80
C LEU A 170 -47.27 28.73 -5.17
N ALA A 171 -47.43 27.41 -5.21
CA ALA A 171 -47.55 26.66 -6.44
C ALA A 171 -48.83 27.07 -7.21
N PRO A 172 -48.94 26.78 -8.51
CA PRO A 172 -50.16 27.07 -9.28
C PRO A 172 -51.37 26.30 -8.71
N THR A 173 -52.38 27.02 -8.22
CA THR A 173 -53.65 26.45 -7.71
C THR A 173 -54.82 26.77 -8.65
N GLY A 174 -56.06 26.59 -8.21
CA GLY A 174 -57.27 27.00 -8.93
C GLY A 174 -57.60 28.49 -8.71
N ASN A 175 -58.88 28.80 -8.48
CA ASN A 175 -59.36 30.17 -8.25
C ASN A 175 -59.07 30.73 -6.83
N SER A 176 -58.50 29.93 -5.93
CA SER A 176 -58.06 30.37 -4.59
C SER A 176 -56.84 29.60 -4.11
N ALA A 177 -56.19 30.11 -3.05
CA ALA A 177 -55.15 29.41 -2.31
C ALA A 177 -55.14 29.80 -0.83
N GLU A 178 -54.99 28.80 0.04
CA GLU A 178 -54.89 28.94 1.50
C GLU A 178 -53.51 28.44 1.98
N THR A 179 -52.93 29.12 2.97
CA THR A 179 -51.59 28.76 3.48
C THR A 179 -51.32 29.35 4.86
N THR A 180 -50.41 28.75 5.64
CA THR A 180 -49.88 29.37 6.87
C THR A 180 -48.79 30.39 6.55
N LEU A 181 -48.81 31.52 7.27
CA LEU A 181 -47.79 32.57 7.24
C LEU A 181 -47.20 32.76 8.64
N ILE A 182 -45.95 33.24 8.70
CA ILE A 182 -45.24 33.58 9.93
C ILE A 182 -44.64 34.98 9.75
N LEU A 183 -44.77 35.85 10.76
CA LEU A 183 -44.17 37.18 10.77
C LEU A 183 -43.15 37.30 11.91
N ARG A 184 -41.94 37.75 11.57
CA ARG A 184 -40.81 37.90 12.51
C ARG A 184 -40.54 39.32 12.97
N GLY A 185 -40.94 40.31 12.17
CA GLY A 185 -40.76 41.72 12.50
C GLY A 185 -41.86 42.19 13.46
N ILE A 186 -41.47 42.63 14.65
CA ILE A 186 -42.38 43.22 15.65
C ILE A 186 -42.91 44.57 15.14
N GLY A 187 -44.18 44.87 15.44
CA GLY A 187 -44.85 46.12 15.06
C GLY A 187 -45.79 45.97 13.86
N ASP A 188 -46.10 47.10 13.22
CA ASP A 188 -47.18 47.17 12.24
C ASP A 188 -46.71 46.97 10.79
N SER A 189 -47.46 46.18 10.03
CA SER A 189 -47.33 46.05 8.58
C SER A 189 -48.69 45.97 7.88
N LEU A 190 -48.72 46.21 6.57
CA LEU A 190 -49.91 45.99 5.75
C LEU A 190 -49.70 44.76 4.86
N LEU A 191 -50.51 43.73 5.09
CA LEU A 191 -50.50 42.47 4.36
C LEU A 191 -51.45 42.54 3.15
N TYR A 192 -51.00 42.08 1.98
CA TYR A 192 -51.82 41.98 0.77
C TYR A 192 -51.38 40.79 -0.08
N CYS A 193 -52.26 40.32 -0.96
CA CYS A 193 -51.94 39.31 -1.95
C CYS A 193 -52.21 39.79 -3.38
N ASP A 194 -51.53 39.17 -4.33
CA ASP A 194 -51.77 39.30 -5.76
C ASP A 194 -51.43 37.96 -6.46
N TYR A 195 -51.78 37.79 -7.73
CA TYR A 195 -51.49 36.55 -8.45
C TYR A 195 -51.04 36.79 -9.88
N GLU A 196 -50.33 35.82 -10.44
CA GLU A 196 -49.99 35.76 -11.86
C GLU A 196 -50.68 34.57 -12.54
N VAL A 197 -51.01 34.71 -13.82
CA VAL A 197 -51.58 33.67 -14.67
C VAL A 197 -50.79 33.55 -15.97
N ASN A 198 -50.45 32.32 -16.34
CA ASN A 198 -49.68 32.00 -17.53
C ASN A 198 -50.62 31.76 -18.71
N LEU A 199 -50.68 32.72 -19.65
CA LEU A 199 -51.50 32.66 -20.85
C LEU A 199 -50.62 32.48 -22.10
N VAL A 200 -51.22 32.01 -23.20
CA VAL A 200 -50.55 31.94 -24.51
C VAL A 200 -50.07 33.33 -24.99
N SER A 201 -50.69 34.42 -24.50
CA SER A 201 -50.25 35.79 -24.75
C SER A 201 -49.09 36.27 -23.83
N GLY A 202 -48.44 35.38 -23.09
CA GLY A 202 -47.50 35.71 -22.01
C GLY A 202 -48.17 35.87 -20.64
N VAL A 203 -47.33 35.96 -19.61
CA VAL A 203 -47.73 36.08 -18.19
C VAL A 203 -48.49 37.39 -17.96
N ARG A 204 -49.58 37.34 -17.19
CA ARG A 204 -50.29 38.54 -16.70
C ARG A 204 -50.42 38.49 -15.18
N ARG A 205 -50.32 39.65 -14.53
CA ARG A 205 -50.36 39.79 -13.06
C ARG A 205 -51.56 40.65 -12.65
N SER A 206 -52.24 40.28 -11.56
CA SER A 206 -53.42 40.97 -11.04
C SER A 206 -53.08 42.29 -10.38
N ASN A 207 -54.11 43.08 -10.06
CA ASN A 207 -53.98 44.11 -9.02
C ASN A 207 -53.78 43.44 -7.65
N SER A 208 -53.27 44.20 -6.67
CA SER A 208 -53.23 43.78 -5.27
C SER A 208 -54.62 43.77 -4.62
N SER A 209 -54.81 42.86 -3.66
CA SER A 209 -56.02 42.71 -2.86
C SER A 209 -56.32 43.92 -1.96
N ASN A 210 -57.42 43.83 -1.21
CA ASN A 210 -57.56 44.55 0.06
C ASN A 210 -56.30 44.33 0.93
N SER A 211 -55.77 45.42 1.48
CA SER A 211 -54.64 45.38 2.42
C SER A 211 -55.15 45.33 3.86
N ILE A 212 -54.68 44.37 4.65
CA ILE A 212 -55.06 44.20 6.05
C ILE A 212 -53.89 44.61 6.96
N THR A 213 -54.15 45.44 7.95
CA THR A 213 -53.15 45.83 8.96
C THR A 213 -52.87 44.68 9.91
N MET A 214 -51.61 44.31 10.05
CA MET A 214 -51.10 43.31 11.00
C MET A 214 -50.36 44.01 12.13
N ILE A 215 -50.60 43.60 13.38
CA ILE A 215 -49.92 44.14 14.57
C ILE A 215 -49.16 42.99 15.25
N VAL A 216 -47.88 42.81 14.91
CA VAL A 216 -47.07 41.71 15.44
C VAL A 216 -46.59 42.04 16.86
N ARG A 217 -47.01 41.23 17.83
CA ARG A 217 -46.74 41.44 19.27
C ARG A 217 -45.48 40.68 19.73
N GLU A 218 -44.81 41.19 20.75
CA GLU A 218 -43.76 40.44 21.45
C GLU A 218 -44.37 39.58 22.58
N LEU A 219 -43.84 38.36 22.76
CA LEU A 219 -44.26 37.42 23.80
C LEU A 219 -43.13 37.19 24.81
N TYR A 220 -43.34 37.63 26.06
CA TYR A 220 -42.33 37.65 27.13
C TYR A 220 -42.19 36.30 27.88
N ILE A 221 -41.93 35.21 27.16
CA ILE A 221 -41.68 33.87 27.76
C ILE A 221 -40.18 33.60 28.08
N ILE A 222 -39.38 34.63 28.34
CA ILE A 222 -37.92 34.49 28.48
C ILE A 222 -37.59 33.66 29.75
N PRO A 223 -36.89 32.52 29.63
CA PRO A 223 -36.50 31.72 30.80
C PRO A 223 -35.29 32.32 31.52
N ILE A 224 -35.27 32.18 32.85
CA ILE A 224 -34.12 32.48 33.72
C ILE A 224 -33.59 31.18 34.28
N MET A 225 -32.29 30.93 34.12
CA MET A 225 -31.58 29.78 34.67
C MET A 225 -30.58 30.21 35.75
N ASN A 226 -30.74 29.65 36.94
CA ASN A 226 -29.80 29.73 38.05
C ASN A 226 -29.13 28.37 38.26
N VAL A 227 -27.83 28.38 38.58
CA VAL A 227 -27.04 27.19 38.91
C VAL A 227 -26.51 27.36 40.32
N LEU A 228 -26.80 26.40 41.19
CA LEU A 228 -26.43 26.40 42.61
C LEU A 228 -25.50 25.21 42.92
N PRO A 229 -24.47 25.37 43.77
CA PRO A 229 -24.09 26.61 44.45
C PRO A 229 -23.34 27.62 43.55
N SER A 230 -22.78 27.16 42.42
CA SER A 230 -21.85 27.90 41.56
C SER A 230 -21.83 27.26 40.16
N THR A 231 -21.36 27.99 39.14
CA THR A 231 -21.03 27.44 37.81
C THR A 231 -19.69 26.70 37.78
N ASP A 232 -18.78 27.04 38.69
CA ASP A 232 -17.50 26.36 38.92
C ASP A 232 -17.63 25.48 40.17
N VAL A 233 -17.51 24.16 40.01
CA VAL A 233 -17.59 23.16 41.10
C VAL A 233 -16.52 22.08 40.92
N TYR A 234 -16.36 21.21 41.92
CA TYR A 234 -15.49 20.04 41.84
C TYR A 234 -16.25 18.74 41.52
N GLU A 235 -15.55 17.74 40.99
CA GLU A 235 -16.10 16.39 40.79
C GLU A 235 -16.66 15.82 42.11
N GLY A 236 -17.84 15.21 42.06
CA GLY A 236 -18.59 14.72 43.21
C GLY A 236 -19.40 15.78 43.97
N GLU A 237 -19.29 17.07 43.66
CA GLU A 237 -20.19 18.07 44.26
C GLU A 237 -21.58 18.03 43.60
N VAL A 238 -22.63 18.37 44.36
CA VAL A 238 -24.01 18.31 43.89
C VAL A 238 -24.43 19.67 43.33
N ILE A 239 -24.80 19.71 42.06
CA ILE A 239 -25.31 20.89 41.36
C ILE A 239 -26.84 20.84 41.33
N GLU A 240 -27.50 21.95 41.65
CA GLU A 240 -28.92 22.17 41.37
C GLU A 240 -29.10 23.25 40.29
N VAL A 241 -29.79 22.90 39.21
CA VAL A 241 -30.13 23.79 38.10
C VAL A 241 -31.61 24.12 38.19
N VAL A 242 -31.91 25.38 38.49
CA VAL A 242 -33.28 25.90 38.57
C VAL A 242 -33.55 26.77 37.36
N CYS A 243 -34.56 26.42 36.57
CA CYS A 243 -35.01 27.26 35.46
C CYS A 243 -36.50 27.59 35.58
N LYS A 244 -36.87 28.84 35.32
CA LYS A 244 -38.27 29.31 35.39
C LYS A 244 -38.52 30.47 34.42
N VAL A 245 -39.75 30.62 33.96
CA VAL A 245 -40.23 31.82 33.27
C VAL A 245 -40.84 32.80 34.28
N ILE A 246 -40.59 34.10 34.13
CA ILE A 246 -41.27 35.14 34.92
C ILE A 246 -42.61 35.45 34.26
N ASN A 247 -43.68 35.55 35.05
CA ASN A 247 -45.04 35.91 34.62
C ASN A 247 -45.52 35.12 33.37
N PRO A 248 -45.46 33.78 33.38
CA PRO A 248 -45.77 32.97 32.21
C PRO A 248 -47.25 33.10 31.80
N PRO A 249 -47.58 33.13 30.50
CA PRO A 249 -48.92 32.79 30.03
C PRO A 249 -49.28 31.34 30.39
N GLN A 250 -50.56 30.99 30.24
CA GLN A 250 -50.99 29.59 30.39
C GLN A 250 -50.36 28.73 29.28
N ASN A 251 -50.05 27.47 29.62
CA ASN A 251 -49.47 26.46 28.73
C ASN A 251 -48.05 26.79 28.22
N VAL A 252 -47.15 27.22 29.12
CA VAL A 252 -45.70 27.29 28.86
C VAL A 252 -45.01 26.03 29.40
N ASP A 253 -44.34 25.29 28.51
CA ASP A 253 -43.43 24.21 28.87
C ASP A 253 -42.00 24.71 29.01
N VAL A 254 -41.26 24.18 29.97
CA VAL A 254 -39.86 24.51 30.23
C VAL A 254 -39.01 23.24 30.16
N PHE A 255 -37.95 23.28 29.35
CA PHE A 255 -37.03 22.17 29.12
C PHE A 255 -35.63 22.55 29.58
N LEU A 256 -34.95 21.67 30.31
CA LEU A 256 -33.50 21.75 30.55
C LEU A 256 -32.81 20.71 29.68
N THR A 257 -31.80 21.15 28.93
CA THR A 257 -31.07 20.31 27.96
C THR A 257 -29.56 20.48 28.08
N ARG A 258 -28.82 19.42 27.73
CA ARG A 258 -27.35 19.40 27.60
C ARG A 258 -26.99 18.42 26.47
N ASP A 259 -26.01 18.76 25.64
CA ASP A 259 -25.51 17.89 24.56
C ASP A 259 -26.61 17.31 23.65
N ARG A 260 -27.64 18.13 23.37
CA ARG A 260 -28.87 17.79 22.63
C ARG A 260 -29.82 16.80 23.34
N THR A 261 -29.51 16.34 24.55
CA THR A 261 -30.39 15.51 25.40
C THR A 261 -31.28 16.37 26.29
N ILE A 262 -32.46 15.87 26.67
CA ILE A 262 -33.36 16.50 27.64
C ILE A 262 -33.09 15.93 29.03
N LEU A 263 -32.67 16.78 29.97
CA LEU A 263 -32.40 16.41 31.36
C LEU A 263 -33.68 16.47 32.23
N LYS A 264 -34.59 17.39 31.91
CA LYS A 264 -35.91 17.52 32.55
C LYS A 264 -36.85 18.40 31.72
N GLN A 265 -38.16 18.12 31.79
CA GLN A 265 -39.24 19.00 31.35
C GLN A 265 -40.19 19.26 32.54
N ALA A 266 -40.77 20.46 32.63
CA ALA A 266 -41.91 20.76 33.49
C ALA A 266 -42.65 22.04 33.02
N PRO A 267 -43.96 22.19 33.30
CA PRO A 267 -44.66 23.45 33.02
C PRO A 267 -44.17 24.58 33.92
N VAL A 268 -44.08 25.80 33.39
CA VAL A 268 -43.65 27.06 34.06
C VAL A 268 -42.20 27.11 34.57
N GLY A 269 -41.67 26.02 35.11
CA GLY A 269 -40.31 25.93 35.61
C GLY A 269 -39.96 24.59 36.27
N LEU A 270 -38.66 24.33 36.40
CA LEU A 270 -38.09 23.09 36.91
C LEU A 270 -36.93 23.37 37.86
N SER A 271 -36.69 22.41 38.76
CA SER A 271 -35.39 22.15 39.38
C SER A 271 -34.91 20.76 38.96
N HIS A 272 -33.64 20.64 38.57
CA HIS A 272 -32.96 19.39 38.26
C HIS A 272 -31.63 19.35 39.03
N ARG A 273 -31.39 18.28 39.80
CA ARG A 273 -30.25 18.15 40.71
C ARG A 273 -29.47 16.87 40.43
N PHE A 274 -28.16 16.98 40.25
CA PHE A 274 -27.26 15.88 39.88
C PHE A 274 -25.88 16.05 40.55
N THR A 275 -25.08 14.99 40.54
CA THR A 275 -23.70 14.99 41.05
C THR A 275 -22.73 15.17 39.89
N ALA A 276 -21.84 16.16 39.99
CA ALA A 276 -20.92 16.56 38.93
C ALA A 276 -19.83 15.51 38.65
N GLN A 277 -19.59 15.22 37.39
CA GLN A 277 -18.56 14.29 36.88
C GLN A 277 -17.61 15.00 35.92
N GLU A 278 -16.46 14.39 35.64
CA GLU A 278 -15.43 14.89 34.71
C GLU A 278 -16.02 15.35 33.35
N GLY A 279 -17.00 14.60 32.83
CA GLY A 279 -17.68 14.87 31.56
C GLY A 279 -18.91 15.79 31.63
N ASP A 280 -19.32 16.30 32.80
CA ASP A 280 -20.47 17.22 32.91
C ASP A 280 -20.12 18.68 32.52
N SER A 281 -18.83 18.99 32.34
CA SER A 281 -18.36 20.31 31.91
C SER A 281 -18.85 20.66 30.51
N GLY A 282 -19.71 21.67 30.39
CA GLY A 282 -20.35 22.01 29.12
C GLY A 282 -21.42 23.08 29.27
N GLU A 283 -22.21 23.26 28.21
CA GLU A 283 -23.31 24.22 28.15
C GLU A 283 -24.64 23.58 28.54
N LEU A 284 -25.28 24.13 29.57
CA LEU A 284 -26.69 23.91 29.85
C LEU A 284 -27.51 24.92 29.05
N VAL A 285 -28.56 24.42 28.38
CA VAL A 285 -29.55 25.26 27.70
C VAL A 285 -30.91 25.03 28.34
N CYS A 286 -31.52 26.08 28.86
CA CYS A 286 -32.92 26.06 29.26
C CYS A 286 -33.79 26.73 28.20
N LYS A 287 -34.86 26.08 27.80
CA LYS A 287 -35.82 26.53 26.79
C LYS A 287 -37.19 26.70 27.41
N ALA A 288 -37.90 27.74 26.99
CA ALA A 288 -39.31 27.94 27.26
C ALA A 288 -40.07 27.93 25.92
N GLU A 289 -41.19 27.22 25.88
CA GLU A 289 -41.95 26.96 24.67
C GLU A 289 -43.44 27.25 24.91
N TRP A 290 -44.05 27.98 23.97
CA TRP A 290 -45.47 28.32 23.98
C TRP A 290 -46.01 28.24 22.56
N GLY A 291 -46.73 27.15 22.27
CA GLY A 291 -47.02 26.78 20.88
C GLY A 291 -45.74 26.70 20.06
N ASN A 292 -45.69 27.37 18.90
CA ASN A 292 -44.50 27.39 18.05
C ASN A 292 -43.42 28.41 18.51
N VAL A 293 -43.70 29.22 19.54
CA VAL A 293 -42.76 30.26 20.01
C VAL A 293 -41.80 29.67 21.05
N GLN A 294 -40.52 29.58 20.71
CA GLN A 294 -39.44 29.13 21.61
C GLN A 294 -38.49 30.28 21.97
N LYS A 295 -38.15 30.43 23.25
CA LYS A 295 -37.07 31.29 23.76
C LYS A 295 -36.12 30.46 24.64
N GLN A 296 -34.83 30.80 24.69
CA GLN A 296 -33.84 29.99 25.41
C GLN A 296 -32.75 30.83 26.07
N THR A 297 -32.13 30.27 27.12
CA THR A 297 -31.05 30.88 27.91
C THR A 297 -29.98 29.83 28.24
N TYR A 298 -28.75 30.30 28.48
CA TYR A 298 -27.55 29.47 28.48
C TYR A 298 -26.72 29.69 29.75
N LYS A 299 -26.13 28.62 30.28
CA LYS A 299 -25.08 28.67 31.32
C LYS A 299 -24.04 27.59 31.07
N THR A 300 -22.77 27.98 30.97
CA THR A 300 -21.65 27.03 31.02
C THR A 300 -21.38 26.61 32.46
N ILE A 301 -21.19 25.32 32.70
CA ILE A 301 -20.67 24.77 33.96
C ILE A 301 -19.28 24.19 33.77
N ARG A 302 -18.44 24.31 34.80
CA ARG A 302 -17.04 23.85 34.82
C ARG A 302 -16.84 22.93 36.02
N VAL A 303 -16.64 21.65 35.75
CA VAL A 303 -16.31 20.65 36.76
C VAL A 303 -14.80 20.45 36.79
N LYS A 304 -14.18 20.84 37.91
CA LYS A 304 -12.75 20.67 38.15
C LYS A 304 -12.50 19.31 38.80
N GLU A 305 -11.50 18.57 38.34
CA GLU A 305 -11.10 17.37 39.08
C GLU A 305 -10.43 17.73 40.42
N LEU A 306 -10.66 16.88 41.42
CA LEU A 306 -10.04 16.99 42.75
C LEU A 306 -8.62 16.41 42.75
N PHE A 307 -8.36 15.43 41.88
CA PHE A 307 -7.02 14.88 41.63
C PHE A 307 -6.92 14.18 40.27
N SER A 308 -5.75 14.28 39.64
CA SER A 308 -5.45 13.68 38.33
C SER A 308 -5.49 12.15 38.34
N LYS A 309 -5.91 11.55 37.23
CA LYS A 309 -5.79 10.10 36.98
C LYS A 309 -4.35 9.62 37.26
N PRO A 310 -4.14 8.56 38.05
CA PRO A 310 -2.81 8.19 38.51
C PRO A 310 -1.92 7.71 37.38
N GLN A 311 -0.64 8.06 37.43
CA GLN A 311 0.39 7.59 36.52
C GLN A 311 1.14 6.42 37.14
N LEU A 312 1.11 5.26 36.47
CA LEU A 312 1.91 4.10 36.81
C LEU A 312 3.19 4.11 35.96
N THR A 313 4.34 4.03 36.62
CA THR A 313 5.67 4.07 35.98
C THR A 313 6.47 2.82 36.33
N VAL A 314 7.36 2.39 35.43
CA VAL A 314 8.24 1.23 35.63
C VAL A 314 9.71 1.64 35.59
N LYS A 315 10.52 1.14 36.54
CA LYS A 315 11.97 1.40 36.61
C LYS A 315 12.74 0.12 37.00
N PRO A 316 13.76 -0.31 36.24
CA PRO A 316 14.14 0.17 34.91
C PRO A 316 13.05 -0.11 33.85
N VAL A 317 13.18 0.51 32.67
CA VAL A 317 12.28 0.28 31.51
C VAL A 317 12.62 -1.04 30.81
N ASP A 318 13.91 -1.25 30.53
CA ASP A 318 14.44 -2.53 30.11
C ASP A 318 14.64 -3.45 31.31
N ILE A 319 13.94 -4.58 31.32
CA ILE A 319 13.93 -5.55 32.42
C ILE A 319 14.35 -6.92 31.87
N PHE A 320 15.47 -7.44 32.33
CA PHE A 320 15.96 -8.79 31.99
C PHE A 320 15.70 -9.78 33.13
N GLU A 321 15.63 -11.07 32.81
CA GLU A 321 15.44 -12.11 33.81
C GLU A 321 16.50 -12.04 34.92
N GLY A 322 16.03 -12.11 36.18
CA GLY A 322 16.84 -11.88 37.38
C GLY A 322 16.99 -10.40 37.80
N ASP A 323 16.68 -9.42 36.96
CA ASP A 323 16.73 -8.00 37.37
C ASP A 323 15.71 -7.68 38.46
N ARG A 324 16.01 -6.72 39.31
CA ARG A 324 15.05 -6.14 40.27
C ARG A 324 14.42 -4.90 39.64
N PHE A 325 13.10 -4.87 39.55
CA PHE A 325 12.38 -3.70 39.05
C PHE A 325 11.30 -3.26 40.05
N GLN A 326 10.89 -2.00 39.94
CA GLN A 326 9.77 -1.45 40.67
C GLN A 326 8.75 -0.81 39.73
N LEU A 327 7.48 -0.97 40.09
CA LEU A 327 6.37 -0.19 39.60
C LEU A 327 6.04 0.87 40.66
N THR A 328 5.99 2.14 40.29
CA THR A 328 5.64 3.25 41.17
C THR A 328 4.47 4.03 40.59
N CYS A 329 3.41 4.15 41.38
CA CYS A 329 2.18 4.84 41.07
C CYS A 329 2.15 6.21 41.77
N SER A 330 1.72 7.25 41.06
CA SER A 330 1.70 8.63 41.57
C SER A 330 0.55 9.43 40.98
N VAL A 331 0.20 10.54 41.64
CA VAL A 331 -0.80 11.53 41.21
C VAL A 331 -0.07 12.87 41.12
N SER A 332 -0.11 13.53 39.97
CA SER A 332 0.69 14.74 39.70
C SER A 332 -0.05 16.05 40.01
N VAL A 333 -1.39 16.04 40.01
CA VAL A 333 -2.22 17.20 40.38
C VAL A 333 -3.26 16.75 41.40
N TYR A 334 -3.43 17.51 42.48
CA TYR A 334 -4.54 17.38 43.43
C TYR A 334 -4.83 18.72 44.10
N VAL A 335 -6.05 18.90 44.62
CA VAL A 335 -6.50 20.13 45.29
C VAL A 335 -6.25 20.00 46.80
N PRO A 336 -5.21 20.65 47.38
CA PRO A 336 -4.77 20.37 48.76
C PRO A 336 -5.81 20.72 49.82
N GLU A 337 -6.66 21.71 49.54
CA GLU A 337 -7.76 22.17 50.41
C GLU A 337 -8.90 21.15 50.53
N LYS A 338 -9.00 20.19 49.59
CA LYS A 338 -10.09 19.20 49.49
C LYS A 338 -9.58 17.76 49.67
N ILE A 339 -8.34 17.47 49.28
CA ILE A 339 -7.69 16.15 49.37
C ILE A 339 -6.24 16.35 49.85
N THR A 340 -5.86 15.66 50.93
CA THR A 340 -4.46 15.55 51.35
C THR A 340 -3.79 14.33 50.70
N ASN A 341 -2.49 14.41 50.43
CA ASN A 341 -1.74 13.28 49.86
C ASN A 341 -1.85 12.00 50.71
N ALA A 342 -1.94 12.13 52.03
CA ALA A 342 -2.13 11.04 52.99
C ALA A 342 -3.54 10.39 52.95
N SER A 343 -4.56 11.01 52.35
CA SER A 343 -5.88 10.39 52.18
C SER A 343 -6.00 9.56 50.89
N ILE A 344 -5.03 9.68 49.97
CA ILE A 344 -4.98 8.90 48.72
C ILE A 344 -4.35 7.53 49.00
N ARG A 345 -5.15 6.47 48.91
CA ARG A 345 -4.70 5.08 49.06
C ARG A 345 -4.46 4.44 47.70
N PHE A 346 -3.21 4.06 47.44
CA PHE A 346 -2.81 3.43 46.19
C PHE A 346 -2.94 1.90 46.24
N SER A 347 -3.15 1.31 45.07
CA SER A 347 -3.22 -0.14 44.90
C SER A 347 -2.83 -0.54 43.48
N ILE A 348 -1.88 -1.46 43.34
CA ILE A 348 -1.41 -1.94 42.05
C ILE A 348 -2.04 -3.31 41.76
N TYR A 349 -2.47 -3.49 40.52
CA TYR A 349 -3.13 -4.67 39.98
C TYR A 349 -2.30 -5.27 38.84
N LYS A 350 -2.33 -6.60 38.71
CA LYS A 350 -1.88 -7.33 37.52
C LYS A 350 -3.11 -7.98 36.88
N HIS A 351 -3.44 -7.55 35.66
CA HIS A 351 -4.76 -7.75 35.05
C HIS A 351 -5.89 -7.28 35.99
N THR A 352 -6.58 -8.20 36.67
CA THR A 352 -7.64 -7.91 37.66
C THR A 352 -7.24 -8.24 39.11
N VAL A 353 -6.09 -8.87 39.33
CA VAL A 353 -5.66 -9.32 40.67
C VAL A 353 -4.86 -8.21 41.35
N LYS A 354 -5.28 -7.82 42.56
CA LYS A 354 -4.53 -6.86 43.38
C LYS A 354 -3.23 -7.49 43.89
N ILE A 355 -2.09 -6.90 43.56
CA ILE A 355 -0.76 -7.37 43.94
C ILE A 355 -0.08 -6.50 45.00
N ALA A 356 -0.54 -5.26 45.19
CA ALA A 356 -0.03 -4.35 46.21
C ALA A 356 -1.12 -3.45 46.79
N SER A 357 -0.97 -3.09 48.07
CA SER A 357 -1.78 -2.08 48.77
C SER A 357 -0.96 -0.82 49.05
N SER A 358 -0.08 -0.46 48.11
CA SER A 358 0.91 0.61 48.20
C SER A 358 1.04 1.34 46.86
N ASP A 359 1.68 2.51 46.90
CA ASP A 359 2.12 3.30 45.75
C ASP A 359 3.16 2.54 44.91
N THR A 360 4.02 1.77 45.57
CA THR A 360 5.15 1.09 44.94
C THR A 360 5.08 -0.42 45.16
N TYR A 361 5.29 -1.19 44.08
CA TYR A 361 5.47 -2.63 44.07
C TYR A 361 6.87 -2.97 43.56
N ARG A 362 7.61 -3.82 44.28
CA ARG A 362 8.99 -4.22 43.94
C ARG A 362 9.07 -5.73 43.80
N THR A 363 9.69 -6.23 42.74
CA THR A 363 9.84 -7.68 42.52
C THR A 363 11.08 -8.03 41.69
N VAL A 364 11.33 -9.33 41.52
CA VAL A 364 12.36 -9.87 40.63
C VAL A 364 11.71 -10.26 39.29
N ALA A 365 12.42 -9.97 38.21
CA ALA A 365 12.01 -10.28 36.85
C ALA A 365 12.06 -11.79 36.56
N GLN A 366 10.90 -12.35 36.23
CA GLN A 366 10.67 -13.75 35.84
C GLN A 366 9.57 -13.81 34.77
N PRO A 367 9.49 -14.85 33.93
CA PRO A 367 8.41 -15.00 32.94
C PRO A 367 6.99 -14.94 33.54
N SER A 368 6.85 -15.36 34.80
CA SER A 368 5.61 -15.32 35.60
C SER A 368 5.07 -13.90 35.88
N VAL A 369 5.93 -12.86 35.88
CA VAL A 369 5.51 -11.47 36.09
C VAL A 369 5.13 -10.74 34.79
N ASN A 370 5.27 -11.38 33.63
CA ASN A 370 4.81 -10.78 32.36
C ASN A 370 3.30 -10.51 32.35
N GLY A 371 2.89 -9.38 31.78
CA GLY A 371 1.48 -9.03 31.57
C GLY A 371 1.16 -7.55 31.79
N ASN A 372 -0.14 -7.27 31.91
CA ASN A 372 -0.67 -5.91 32.01
C ASN A 372 -0.82 -5.49 33.48
N TYR A 373 -0.37 -4.28 33.80
CA TYR A 373 -0.44 -3.70 35.14
C TYR A 373 -1.19 -2.37 35.13
N THR A 374 -2.05 -2.16 36.13
CA THR A 374 -2.73 -0.88 36.39
C THR A 374 -2.58 -0.49 37.86
N CYS A 375 -2.81 0.78 38.16
CA CYS A 375 -2.90 1.28 39.52
C CYS A 375 -4.23 1.99 39.73
N LYS A 376 -4.87 1.75 40.88
CA LYS A 376 -6.06 2.47 41.32
C LYS A 376 -5.71 3.33 42.53
N ALA A 377 -5.95 4.64 42.40
CA ALA A 377 -5.84 5.61 43.47
C ALA A 377 -7.23 5.86 44.04
N HIS A 378 -7.44 5.48 45.30
CA HIS A 378 -8.67 5.70 46.06
C HIS A 378 -8.49 6.89 47.00
N ALA A 379 -9.13 8.01 46.69
CA ALA A 379 -9.16 9.18 47.56
C ALA A 379 -10.52 9.30 48.26
N SER A 380 -10.53 9.84 49.48
CA SER A 380 -11.76 10.19 50.21
C SER A 380 -11.79 11.68 50.51
N SER A 381 -12.89 12.32 50.12
CA SER A 381 -13.32 13.62 50.63
C SER A 381 -14.28 13.41 51.83
N LEU A 382 -14.77 14.49 52.42
CA LEU A 382 -15.70 14.47 53.56
C LEU A 382 -17.06 13.79 53.24
N THR A 383 -17.49 13.81 51.98
CA THR A 383 -18.82 13.33 51.54
C THR A 383 -18.78 12.19 50.52
N HIS A 384 -17.70 12.04 49.75
CA HIS A 384 -17.60 11.10 48.64
C HIS A 384 -16.22 10.43 48.58
N SER A 385 -16.18 9.17 48.16
CA SER A 385 -14.96 8.45 47.76
C SER A 385 -14.84 8.40 46.24
N PHE A 386 -13.60 8.51 45.77
CA PHE A 386 -13.25 8.62 44.35
C PHE A 386 -12.19 7.58 44.02
N ILE A 387 -12.38 6.84 42.94
CA ILE A 387 -11.41 5.84 42.46
C ILE A 387 -11.06 6.18 41.02
N LYS A 388 -9.82 6.59 40.79
CA LYS A 388 -9.26 6.79 39.43
C LYS A 388 -8.23 5.71 39.14
N GLU A 389 -8.26 5.17 37.92
CA GLU A 389 -7.36 4.12 37.45
C GLU A 389 -6.34 4.68 36.45
N SER A 390 -5.13 4.10 36.46
CA SER A 390 -4.05 4.48 35.57
C SER A 390 -4.23 3.91 34.17
N GLN A 391 -3.50 4.47 33.21
CA GLN A 391 -3.23 3.76 31.96
C GLN A 391 -2.49 2.44 32.25
N THR A 392 -2.65 1.46 31.35
CA THR A 392 -2.06 0.13 31.49
C THR A 392 -0.59 0.14 31.09
N VAL A 393 0.29 -0.34 31.98
CA VAL A 393 1.71 -0.59 31.70
C VAL A 393 1.89 -2.07 31.39
N VAL A 394 2.44 -2.38 30.21
CA VAL A 394 2.77 -3.76 29.82
C VAL A 394 4.20 -4.09 30.27
N VAL A 395 4.34 -5.01 31.23
CA VAL A 395 5.66 -5.50 31.66
C VAL A 395 5.99 -6.77 30.89
N LYS A 396 7.13 -6.75 30.18
CA LYS A 396 7.66 -7.89 29.42
C LYS A 396 9.15 -8.08 29.73
N VAL A 397 9.45 -9.07 30.56
CA VAL A 397 10.80 -9.51 30.88
C VAL A 397 11.50 -10.06 29.64
N LYS A 398 12.72 -9.58 29.40
CA LYS A 398 13.63 -10.03 28.34
C LYS A 398 14.54 -11.14 28.86
N VAL A 399 14.85 -12.11 28.01
CA VAL A 399 15.86 -13.15 28.30
C VAL A 399 17.25 -12.54 28.03
N PRO A 400 18.21 -12.59 28.97
CA PRO A 400 19.59 -12.15 28.72
C PRO A 400 20.24 -13.02 27.64
N VAL A 401 21.16 -12.44 26.87
CA VAL A 401 21.93 -13.17 25.86
C VAL A 401 22.86 -14.20 26.54
N SER A 402 23.00 -15.40 25.96
CA SER A 402 24.00 -16.38 26.40
C SER A 402 25.37 -16.15 25.77
N THR A 403 26.38 -16.82 26.34
CA THR A 403 27.71 -16.98 25.73
C THR A 403 27.60 -17.34 24.24
N PRO A 404 28.25 -16.58 23.34
CA PRO A 404 28.14 -16.83 21.91
C PRO A 404 28.96 -18.05 21.45
N MET A 405 28.52 -18.64 20.34
CA MET A 405 29.24 -19.65 19.57
C MET A 405 29.73 -19.05 18.25
N LEU A 406 31.03 -19.17 17.98
CA LEU A 406 31.72 -18.64 16.82
C LEU A 406 32.18 -19.79 15.91
N SER A 407 31.80 -19.77 14.64
CA SER A 407 32.00 -20.92 13.71
C SER A 407 32.34 -20.46 12.29
N VAL A 408 33.07 -21.29 11.54
CA VAL A 408 33.32 -21.03 10.11
C VAL A 408 32.08 -21.38 9.29
N VAL A 409 31.60 -20.42 8.50
CA VAL A 409 30.46 -20.62 7.59
C VAL A 409 30.85 -21.65 6.51
N GLY A 410 30.22 -22.82 6.56
CA GLY A 410 30.53 -23.95 5.68
C GLY A 410 31.49 -25.00 6.28
N ARG A 411 31.91 -24.85 7.55
CA ARG A 411 32.82 -25.73 8.31
C ARG A 411 34.25 -25.88 7.77
N THR A 412 34.48 -25.72 6.48
CA THR A 412 35.83 -25.79 5.87
C THR A 412 36.47 -24.40 5.79
N LEU A 413 37.77 -24.32 6.11
CA LEU A 413 38.57 -23.09 6.01
C LEU A 413 39.84 -23.36 5.20
N VAL A 414 40.08 -22.59 4.14
CA VAL A 414 41.31 -22.68 3.33
C VAL A 414 42.25 -21.55 3.71
N LEU A 415 43.47 -21.87 4.16
CA LEU A 415 44.49 -20.86 4.47
C LEU A 415 44.86 -20.08 3.20
N GLY A 416 45.14 -18.78 3.34
CA GLY A 416 45.39 -17.87 2.22
C GLY A 416 44.13 -17.39 1.46
N LYS A 417 42.92 -17.84 1.83
CA LYS A 417 41.65 -17.39 1.23
C LYS A 417 40.77 -16.65 2.25
N ARG A 418 39.93 -15.72 1.76
CA ARG A 418 38.89 -15.06 2.57
C ARG A 418 37.86 -16.09 3.04
N PHE A 419 37.36 -15.93 4.25
CA PHE A 419 36.36 -16.80 4.86
C PHE A 419 35.30 -15.97 5.59
N ARG A 420 34.25 -16.62 6.10
CA ARG A 420 33.19 -15.96 6.88
C ARG A 420 33.02 -16.65 8.22
N LEU A 421 32.81 -15.85 9.26
CA LEU A 421 32.51 -16.34 10.61
C LEU A 421 31.05 -16.05 10.95
N LEU A 422 30.34 -17.08 11.41
CA LEU A 422 29.03 -16.96 12.03
C LEU A 422 29.21 -16.87 13.54
N CYS A 423 28.76 -15.78 14.13
CA CYS A 423 28.55 -15.67 15.57
C CYS A 423 27.03 -15.73 15.88
N HIS A 424 26.66 -16.43 16.94
CA HIS A 424 25.28 -16.57 17.40
C HIS A 424 25.25 -16.96 18.88
N SER A 425 24.13 -16.73 19.56
CA SER A 425 23.87 -17.18 20.93
C SER A 425 22.55 -17.95 20.94
N ASP A 426 22.50 -19.09 21.63
CA ASP A 426 21.29 -19.94 21.70
C ASP A 426 20.14 -19.24 22.43
N ASN A 427 20.45 -18.47 23.48
CA ASN A 427 19.48 -17.68 24.23
C ASN A 427 19.75 -16.18 24.08
N GLY A 428 18.66 -15.40 24.13
CA GLY A 428 18.68 -13.95 24.16
C GLY A 428 17.44 -13.35 23.50
N THR A 429 16.80 -12.38 24.14
CA THR A 429 15.76 -11.58 23.49
C THR A 429 16.39 -10.54 22.57
N LEU A 430 15.84 -10.43 21.35
CA LEU A 430 16.25 -9.47 20.33
C LEU A 430 15.89 -8.02 20.72
N PRO A 431 16.62 -7.01 20.22
CA PRO A 431 17.79 -7.12 19.35
C PRO A 431 19.07 -7.54 20.10
N ILE A 432 19.94 -8.31 19.43
CA ILE A 432 21.25 -8.70 19.96
C ILE A 432 22.33 -8.04 19.11
N THR A 433 23.20 -7.25 19.75
CA THR A 433 24.41 -6.70 19.11
C THR A 433 25.54 -7.71 19.22
N TYR A 434 26.06 -8.16 18.09
CA TYR A 434 27.29 -8.94 18.01
C TYR A 434 28.46 -8.04 17.60
N THR A 435 29.67 -8.34 18.07
CA THR A 435 30.88 -7.63 17.67
C THR A 435 32.04 -8.60 17.51
N LEU A 436 32.59 -8.69 16.30
CA LEU A 436 33.80 -9.45 16.04
C LEU A 436 35.03 -8.55 16.25
N ARG A 437 36.06 -9.08 16.91
CA ARG A 437 37.36 -8.44 17.14
C ARG A 437 38.50 -9.39 16.76
N HIS A 438 39.58 -8.83 16.25
CA HIS A 438 40.86 -9.49 15.98
C HIS A 438 41.97 -8.42 16.12
N PRO A 439 43.18 -8.73 16.62
CA PRO A 439 44.22 -7.72 16.87
C PRO A 439 44.63 -6.91 15.63
N GLU A 440 44.52 -7.51 14.45
CA GLU A 440 44.91 -6.92 13.16
C GLU A 440 43.70 -6.36 12.36
N MET A 441 42.52 -6.24 12.99
CA MET A 441 41.30 -5.72 12.35
C MET A 441 40.59 -4.67 13.20
N LEU A 442 39.91 -3.73 12.55
CA LEU A 442 38.92 -2.90 13.22
C LEU A 442 37.73 -3.77 13.69
N PRO A 443 37.12 -3.49 14.86
CA PRO A 443 35.94 -4.21 15.32
C PRO A 443 34.74 -4.07 14.36
N GLU A 444 34.23 -5.19 13.86
CA GLU A 444 33.02 -5.22 13.02
C GLU A 444 31.80 -5.46 13.93
N VAL A 445 30.76 -4.63 13.80
CA VAL A 445 29.55 -4.65 14.65
C VAL A 445 28.33 -4.96 13.81
N LEU A 446 27.49 -5.90 14.26
CA LEU A 446 26.29 -6.34 13.53
C LEU A 446 25.15 -6.60 14.52
N VAL A 447 24.00 -5.94 14.31
CA VAL A 447 22.81 -6.07 15.17
C VAL A 447 21.80 -6.99 14.49
N VAL A 448 21.43 -8.06 15.20
CA VAL A 448 20.38 -9.01 14.81
C VAL A 448 19.08 -8.53 15.42
N ASN A 449 18.06 -8.26 14.60
CA ASN A 449 16.78 -7.68 14.99
C ASN A 449 15.61 -8.64 14.80
N MET A 450 15.68 -9.56 13.83
CA MET A 450 14.59 -10.49 13.48
C MET A 450 14.98 -11.96 13.68
N PRO A 451 14.03 -12.85 14.03
CA PRO A 451 14.28 -14.29 14.05
C PRO A 451 14.72 -14.81 12.67
N GLY A 452 15.80 -15.58 12.62
CA GLY A 452 16.35 -16.14 11.38
C GLY A 452 17.45 -15.31 10.71
N GLU A 453 17.62 -14.03 11.09
CA GLU A 453 18.84 -13.28 10.81
C GLU A 453 20.04 -13.93 11.52
N ARG A 454 21.24 -13.77 10.94
CA ARG A 454 22.48 -14.41 11.43
C ARG A 454 23.63 -13.41 11.39
N ALA A 455 24.37 -13.27 12.49
CA ALA A 455 25.53 -12.38 12.54
C ALA A 455 26.74 -13.02 11.83
N ILE A 456 26.85 -12.75 10.53
CA ILE A 456 27.91 -13.27 9.65
C ILE A 456 28.88 -12.15 9.30
N PHE A 457 30.15 -12.35 9.66
CA PHE A 457 31.26 -11.40 9.52
C PHE A 457 32.20 -11.84 8.39
N ASN A 458 32.78 -10.89 7.63
CA ASN A 458 33.59 -11.19 6.45
C ASN A 458 35.09 -11.05 6.77
N CYS A 459 35.79 -12.17 6.89
CA CYS A 459 37.17 -12.20 7.38
C CYS A 459 38.21 -12.17 6.24
N PRO A 460 39.34 -11.46 6.42
CA PRO A 460 40.48 -11.47 5.49
C PRO A 460 41.17 -12.85 5.50
N PRO A 461 42.07 -13.11 4.54
CA PRO A 461 42.89 -14.32 4.55
C PRO A 461 43.77 -14.41 5.80
N ILE A 462 43.80 -15.60 6.42
CA ILE A 462 44.79 -15.98 7.44
C ILE A 462 45.80 -16.96 6.85
N TYR A 463 47.04 -16.93 7.34
CA TYR A 463 48.14 -17.74 6.82
C TYR A 463 48.67 -18.76 7.82
N LYS A 464 48.32 -18.66 9.12
CA LYS A 464 48.64 -19.67 10.13
C LYS A 464 47.42 -20.02 10.96
N THR A 465 47.24 -21.29 11.23
CA THR A 465 46.15 -21.83 12.08
C THR A 465 46.14 -21.25 13.50
N SER A 466 47.26 -20.69 13.98
CA SER A 466 47.34 -19.98 15.26
C SER A 466 46.52 -18.68 15.30
N GLU A 467 46.38 -17.98 14.17
CA GLU A 467 45.64 -16.71 14.05
C GLU A 467 44.15 -16.88 14.41
N LEU A 468 43.57 -18.07 14.19
CA LEU A 468 42.19 -18.39 14.58
C LEU A 468 41.91 -18.20 16.08
N LYS A 469 42.91 -18.36 16.95
CA LYS A 469 42.76 -18.17 18.40
C LYS A 469 42.54 -16.71 18.79
N ASN A 470 42.95 -15.76 17.95
CA ASN A 470 42.94 -14.33 18.21
C ASN A 470 41.58 -13.68 17.89
N PHE A 471 40.69 -14.39 17.20
CA PHE A 471 39.32 -13.93 16.98
C PHE A 471 38.52 -13.99 18.28
N LEU A 472 37.71 -12.96 18.51
CA LEU A 472 36.89 -12.79 19.71
C LEU A 472 35.52 -12.28 19.28
N CYS A 473 34.44 -12.97 19.65
CA CYS A 473 33.09 -12.46 19.43
C CYS A 473 32.45 -12.06 20.76
N HIS A 474 31.89 -10.85 20.80
CA HIS A 474 31.04 -10.36 21.88
C HIS A 474 29.57 -10.46 21.44
N ALA A 475 28.67 -10.73 22.38
CA ALA A 475 27.23 -10.63 22.22
C ALA A 475 26.62 -9.82 23.37
N LYS A 476 25.74 -8.84 23.06
CA LYS A 476 25.14 -7.95 24.06
C LYS A 476 23.71 -7.56 23.66
N ASN A 477 22.74 -7.77 24.54
CA ASN A 477 21.33 -7.38 24.33
C ASN A 477 20.73 -6.49 25.43
N SER A 478 21.50 -6.16 26.47
CA SER A 478 21.11 -5.28 27.58
C SER A 478 22.15 -4.17 27.72
N HIS A 479 21.78 -2.90 27.79
CA HIS A 479 22.75 -1.80 27.90
C HIS A 479 23.57 -1.84 29.19
N SER A 480 22.94 -2.17 30.32
CA SER A 480 23.53 -2.15 31.67
C SER A 480 24.40 -3.36 32.00
N ARG A 481 24.20 -4.50 31.34
CA ARG A 481 25.02 -5.71 31.56
C ARG A 481 26.32 -5.68 30.73
N HIS A 482 27.33 -6.44 31.17
CA HIS A 482 28.53 -6.68 30.37
C HIS A 482 28.18 -7.53 29.12
N PRO A 483 28.95 -7.41 28.01
CA PRO A 483 28.80 -8.34 26.89
C PRO A 483 29.23 -9.75 27.30
N GLU A 484 28.52 -10.75 26.81
CA GLU A 484 28.99 -12.14 26.81
C GLU A 484 30.05 -12.33 25.73
N VAL A 485 31.08 -13.15 25.98
CA VAL A 485 32.30 -13.18 25.15
C VAL A 485 32.76 -14.61 24.88
N VAL A 486 33.21 -14.88 23.65
CA VAL A 486 33.84 -16.15 23.28
C VAL A 486 35.11 -15.98 22.44
N LEU A 487 36.11 -16.82 22.71
CA LEU A 487 37.37 -16.90 21.97
C LEU A 487 37.27 -17.84 20.77
N GLY A 488 38.09 -17.57 19.74
CA GLY A 488 38.18 -18.33 18.50
C GLY A 488 38.85 -19.71 18.62
N LEU A 489 39.22 -20.17 19.82
CA LEU A 489 39.77 -21.53 20.03
C LEU A 489 38.85 -22.63 19.46
N GLN A 490 37.54 -22.43 19.49
CA GLN A 490 36.56 -23.36 18.91
C GLN A 490 36.64 -23.47 17.38
N LEU A 491 37.17 -22.46 16.68
CA LEU A 491 37.38 -22.49 15.22
C LEU A 491 38.40 -23.54 14.80
N LEU A 492 39.27 -23.99 15.71
CA LEU A 492 40.22 -25.09 15.49
C LEU A 492 39.55 -26.46 15.30
N ARG A 493 38.23 -26.56 15.51
CA ARG A 493 37.40 -27.74 15.20
C ARG A 493 36.85 -27.74 13.76
N SER A 494 37.23 -26.74 12.96
CA SER A 494 36.85 -26.61 11.54
C SER A 494 37.79 -27.43 10.65
N ASP A 495 37.32 -27.83 9.46
CA ASP A 495 38.14 -28.56 8.50
C ASP A 495 39.15 -27.61 7.83
N ILE A 496 40.37 -27.55 8.37
CA ILE A 496 41.40 -26.60 7.95
C ILE A 496 42.26 -27.20 6.83
N ILE A 497 42.21 -26.56 5.67
CA ILE A 497 42.96 -26.92 4.47
C ILE A 497 44.13 -25.94 4.31
N GLU A 498 45.35 -26.44 4.45
CA GLU A 498 46.54 -25.74 3.97
C GLU A 498 46.72 -26.02 2.46
N PRO A 499 46.86 -24.99 1.60
CA PRO A 499 47.23 -25.19 0.19
C PRO A 499 48.61 -25.81 0.04
N VAL A 500 48.84 -26.52 -1.06
CA VAL A 500 50.17 -27.10 -1.33
C VAL A 500 51.23 -26.02 -1.55
N SER A 501 52.41 -26.22 -0.96
CA SER A 501 53.61 -25.43 -1.27
C SER A 501 54.13 -25.73 -2.68
N LYS A 502 55.03 -24.89 -3.23
CA LYS A 502 55.65 -25.15 -4.54
C LYS A 502 56.39 -26.51 -4.54
N PRO A 503 56.11 -27.42 -5.48
CA PRO A 503 56.73 -28.73 -5.48
C PRO A 503 58.17 -28.74 -5.99
N VAL A 504 58.90 -29.78 -5.60
CA VAL A 504 60.25 -30.11 -6.03
C VAL A 504 60.22 -31.46 -6.75
N LEU A 505 60.75 -31.50 -7.97
CA LEU A 505 60.87 -32.71 -8.78
C LEU A 505 62.30 -33.27 -8.68
N THR A 506 62.41 -34.56 -8.37
CA THR A 506 63.68 -35.31 -8.30
C THR A 506 63.56 -36.63 -9.06
N MET A 507 64.69 -37.32 -9.27
CA MET A 507 64.78 -38.50 -10.14
C MET A 507 65.78 -39.53 -9.59
N LEU A 508 65.47 -40.82 -9.77
CA LEU A 508 66.33 -41.95 -9.40
C LEU A 508 66.37 -42.98 -10.54
N PRO A 509 67.54 -43.33 -11.11
CA PRO A 509 68.88 -42.81 -10.79
C PRO A 509 69.07 -41.32 -11.10
N GLY A 510 70.14 -40.74 -10.55
CA GLY A 510 70.43 -39.31 -10.63
C GLY A 510 70.76 -38.81 -12.05
N PRO A 511 70.80 -37.47 -12.23
CA PRO A 511 70.96 -36.82 -13.54
C PRO A 511 72.32 -37.09 -14.17
N GLY A 512 72.40 -38.16 -14.95
CA GLY A 512 73.60 -38.54 -15.71
C GLY A 512 73.70 -40.04 -16.00
N ASP A 513 73.11 -40.90 -15.18
CA ASP A 513 73.41 -42.35 -15.19
C ASP A 513 72.35 -43.27 -15.80
N ILE A 514 71.46 -42.69 -16.60
CA ILE A 514 70.41 -43.43 -17.32
C ILE A 514 70.94 -43.91 -18.67
N SER A 515 70.83 -45.20 -18.93
CA SER A 515 71.06 -45.81 -20.25
C SER A 515 69.74 -46.25 -20.90
N GLU A 516 69.71 -46.40 -22.23
CA GLU A 516 68.55 -46.98 -22.91
C GLU A 516 68.23 -48.38 -22.33
N GLY A 517 66.94 -48.67 -22.12
CA GLY A 517 66.47 -49.94 -21.54
C GLY A 517 66.50 -50.01 -20.01
N GLN A 518 66.89 -48.94 -19.32
CA GLN A 518 66.85 -48.83 -17.87
C GLN A 518 65.53 -48.21 -17.39
N ASP A 519 65.08 -48.57 -16.18
CA ASP A 519 63.92 -47.95 -15.52
C ASP A 519 64.31 -46.69 -14.73
N LEU A 520 63.39 -45.73 -14.65
CA LEU A 520 63.61 -44.40 -14.08
C LEU A 520 62.38 -43.92 -13.30
N THR A 521 62.52 -43.72 -12.00
CA THR A 521 61.43 -43.15 -11.17
C THR A 521 61.64 -41.66 -10.92
N VAL A 522 60.61 -40.87 -11.20
CA VAL A 522 60.53 -39.45 -10.86
C VAL A 522 59.63 -39.24 -9.63
N PHE A 523 60.11 -38.42 -8.70
CA PHE A 523 59.45 -38.13 -7.43
C PHE A 523 59.10 -36.65 -7.35
N CYS A 524 57.85 -36.32 -7.06
CA CYS A 524 57.39 -34.95 -6.89
C CYS A 524 56.98 -34.75 -5.43
N SER A 525 57.59 -33.79 -4.73
CA SER A 525 57.38 -33.58 -3.29
C SER A 525 57.01 -32.13 -2.96
N VAL A 526 56.17 -31.94 -1.94
CA VAL A 526 55.80 -30.63 -1.39
C VAL A 526 56.19 -30.56 0.08
N GLN A 527 56.55 -29.37 0.58
CA GLN A 527 56.91 -29.17 1.98
C GLN A 527 55.70 -29.07 2.91
N ARG A 528 54.57 -28.54 2.41
CA ARG A 528 53.32 -28.33 3.16
C ARG A 528 52.10 -28.51 2.27
N GLY A 529 50.95 -28.74 2.91
CA GLY A 529 49.63 -28.91 2.29
C GLY A 529 48.80 -30.01 2.97
N THR A 530 47.48 -29.82 3.10
CA THR A 530 46.57 -30.84 3.65
C THR A 530 46.47 -32.05 2.70
N LEU A 531 46.49 -33.26 3.26
CA LEU A 531 46.38 -34.53 2.53
C LEU A 531 44.90 -34.86 2.17
N PRO A 532 44.63 -35.62 1.10
CA PRO A 532 45.58 -36.13 0.11
C PRO A 532 46.07 -35.05 -0.86
N VAL A 533 47.23 -35.30 -1.46
CA VAL A 533 47.80 -34.45 -2.53
C VAL A 533 47.79 -35.22 -3.85
N SER A 534 47.31 -34.57 -4.90
CA SER A 534 47.38 -35.05 -6.28
C SER A 534 48.62 -34.49 -6.97
N PHE A 535 49.40 -35.39 -7.55
CA PHE A 535 50.63 -35.09 -8.28
C PHE A 535 50.45 -35.46 -9.75
N THR A 536 50.87 -34.57 -10.64
CA THR A 536 50.77 -34.75 -12.09
C THR A 536 52.13 -34.48 -12.73
N TRP A 537 52.58 -35.37 -13.62
CA TRP A 537 53.88 -35.26 -14.30
C TRP A 537 53.73 -34.93 -15.77
N TYR A 538 54.62 -34.11 -16.30
CA TYR A 538 54.62 -33.64 -17.68
C TYR A 538 56.04 -33.70 -18.27
N HIS A 539 56.13 -33.98 -19.58
CA HIS A 539 57.33 -33.79 -20.40
C HIS A 539 57.15 -32.50 -21.21
N THR A 540 58.20 -31.68 -21.35
CA THR A 540 58.09 -30.32 -21.90
C THR A 540 57.80 -30.26 -23.41
N GLU A 541 57.90 -31.38 -24.11
CA GLU A 541 57.69 -31.47 -25.56
C GLU A 541 56.38 -32.23 -25.89
N THR A 542 55.59 -32.61 -24.88
CA THR A 542 54.26 -33.24 -25.01
C THR A 542 53.20 -32.43 -24.28
N GLU A 543 52.10 -32.08 -24.94
CA GLU A 543 51.03 -31.28 -24.32
C GLU A 543 50.20 -32.04 -23.27
N SER A 544 50.30 -33.37 -23.22
CA SER A 544 49.55 -34.25 -22.32
C SER A 544 50.30 -34.59 -21.02
N ALA A 545 49.56 -34.78 -19.94
CA ALA A 545 50.11 -35.30 -18.68
C ALA A 545 50.52 -36.77 -18.84
N LEU A 546 51.75 -37.10 -18.43
CA LEU A 546 52.32 -38.46 -18.44
C LEU A 546 51.59 -39.39 -17.45
N ALA A 547 51.22 -38.83 -16.29
CA ALA A 547 50.36 -39.45 -15.31
C ALA A 547 49.82 -38.39 -14.34
N SER A 548 48.64 -38.64 -13.78
CA SER A 548 48.15 -37.98 -12.57
C SER A 548 47.82 -39.04 -11.52
N LYS A 549 48.24 -38.83 -10.27
CA LYS A 549 48.07 -39.79 -9.17
C LYS A 549 47.89 -39.06 -7.84
N THR A 550 46.94 -39.54 -7.03
CA THR A 550 46.64 -38.99 -5.70
C THR A 550 47.27 -39.85 -4.60
N PHE A 551 47.92 -39.23 -3.62
CA PHE A 551 48.62 -39.91 -2.53
C PHE A 551 48.24 -39.34 -1.15
N ASN A 552 48.15 -40.23 -0.16
CA ASN A 552 48.04 -39.89 1.27
C ASN A 552 49.42 -39.54 1.87
N LYS A 553 50.29 -38.86 1.11
CA LYS A 553 51.59 -38.34 1.55
C LYS A 553 51.99 -37.11 0.73
N LEU A 554 52.91 -36.30 1.26
CA LEU A 554 53.43 -35.08 0.62
C LEU A 554 54.43 -35.34 -0.53
N GLU A 555 54.45 -36.56 -1.07
CA GLU A 555 55.34 -36.97 -2.17
C GLU A 555 54.64 -37.99 -3.07
N GLY A 556 54.50 -37.70 -4.36
CA GLY A 556 54.08 -38.68 -5.37
C GLY A 556 55.27 -39.32 -6.09
N SER A 557 55.05 -40.49 -6.69
CA SER A 557 56.03 -41.11 -7.61
C SER A 557 55.42 -41.71 -8.89
N HIS A 558 56.17 -41.61 -9.98
CA HIS A 558 55.87 -42.18 -11.29
C HIS A 558 57.12 -42.87 -11.86
N ASN A 559 56.97 -44.11 -12.32
CA ASN A 559 58.06 -44.89 -12.92
C ASN A 559 57.92 -44.88 -14.45
N ILE A 560 59.00 -44.53 -15.14
CA ILE A 560 59.16 -44.58 -16.59
C ILE A 560 60.04 -45.79 -16.86
N SER A 561 59.44 -46.91 -17.26
CA SER A 561 60.17 -48.14 -17.55
C SER A 561 60.74 -48.17 -18.96
N ASN A 562 61.77 -48.98 -19.18
CA ASN A 562 62.41 -49.19 -20.48
C ASN A 562 62.73 -47.88 -21.22
N VAL A 563 63.53 -47.00 -20.61
CA VAL A 563 63.80 -45.65 -21.11
C VAL A 563 64.38 -45.68 -22.54
N GLN A 564 63.79 -44.90 -23.44
CA GLN A 564 64.21 -44.75 -24.84
C GLN A 564 64.70 -43.33 -25.14
N GLY A 565 65.22 -43.10 -26.35
CA GLY A 565 65.68 -41.77 -26.79
C GLY A 565 64.60 -40.69 -26.76
N GLU A 566 63.32 -41.07 -26.89
CA GLU A 566 62.14 -40.19 -26.83
C GLU A 566 61.83 -39.69 -25.41
N HIS A 567 62.28 -40.40 -24.37
CA HIS A 567 62.16 -39.97 -22.96
C HIS A 567 63.29 -39.00 -22.55
N ARG A 568 64.00 -38.41 -23.52
CA ARG A 568 64.92 -37.29 -23.32
C ARG A 568 64.11 -36.00 -23.42
N GLY A 569 64.30 -35.08 -22.47
CA GLY A 569 63.64 -33.78 -22.50
C GLY A 569 63.65 -33.09 -21.15
N GLY A 570 62.92 -31.98 -21.05
CA GLY A 570 62.54 -31.39 -19.77
C GLY A 570 61.35 -32.13 -19.15
N TYR A 571 61.36 -32.27 -17.84
CA TYR A 571 60.24 -32.81 -17.06
C TYR A 571 59.90 -31.83 -15.95
N TYR A 572 58.60 -31.61 -15.71
CA TYR A 572 58.11 -30.89 -14.54
C TYR A 572 56.96 -31.67 -13.89
N CYS A 573 56.63 -31.32 -12.65
CA CYS A 573 55.45 -31.82 -12.00
C CYS A 573 54.59 -30.69 -11.45
N GLU A 574 53.30 -30.96 -11.37
CA GLU A 574 52.32 -30.13 -10.70
C GLU A 574 51.82 -30.84 -9.46
N SER A 575 51.39 -30.06 -8.47
CA SER A 575 50.79 -30.55 -7.24
C SER A 575 49.56 -29.73 -6.92
N THR A 576 48.50 -30.40 -6.46
CA THR A 576 47.24 -29.76 -6.03
C THR A 576 46.59 -30.59 -4.94
N ASN A 577 45.74 -29.97 -4.13
CA ASN A 577 44.94 -30.64 -3.09
C ASN A 577 43.57 -29.99 -2.98
N GLN A 578 42.83 -30.29 -1.90
CA GLN A 578 41.48 -29.77 -1.63
C GLN A 578 41.38 -28.22 -1.59
N ALA A 579 42.49 -27.48 -1.54
CA ALA A 579 42.47 -26.02 -1.71
C ALA A 579 42.13 -25.59 -3.14
N ASN A 580 42.17 -26.50 -4.11
CA ASN A 580 42.07 -26.26 -5.55
C ASN A 580 43.06 -25.18 -6.03
N GLU A 581 44.32 -25.32 -5.63
CA GLU A 581 45.43 -24.48 -6.08
C GLU A 581 46.58 -25.35 -6.59
N THR A 582 46.71 -25.44 -7.90
CA THR A 582 47.83 -26.12 -8.55
C THR A 582 49.10 -25.27 -8.46
N LYS A 583 50.23 -25.89 -8.10
CA LYS A 583 51.58 -25.28 -8.12
C LYS A 583 52.53 -26.14 -8.96
N GLN A 584 53.37 -25.51 -9.76
CA GLN A 584 54.31 -26.16 -10.68
C GLN A 584 55.74 -26.22 -10.08
N SER A 585 56.48 -27.30 -10.36
CA SER A 585 57.89 -27.45 -9.98
C SER A 585 58.82 -26.62 -10.87
N LEU A 586 60.11 -26.64 -10.56
CA LEU A 586 61.13 -26.34 -11.58
C LEU A 586 61.29 -27.55 -12.52
N THR A 587 61.69 -27.29 -13.76
CA THR A 587 61.98 -28.32 -14.77
C THR A 587 63.33 -28.97 -14.52
N ILE A 588 63.42 -30.30 -14.65
CA ILE A 588 64.69 -31.04 -14.69
C ILE A 588 64.90 -31.67 -16.08
N THR A 589 66.14 -31.72 -16.56
CA THR A 589 66.46 -32.28 -17.89
C THR A 589 66.98 -33.71 -17.78
N ILE A 590 66.25 -34.66 -18.36
CA ILE A 590 66.61 -36.08 -18.37
C ILE A 590 67.47 -36.37 -19.60
N LYS A 591 68.65 -36.97 -19.38
CA LYS A 591 69.65 -37.31 -20.40
C LYS A 591 69.83 -38.82 -20.49
N VAL A 592 69.59 -39.39 -21.67
CA VAL A 592 69.67 -40.84 -21.92
C VAL A 592 70.98 -41.17 -22.66
N LYS A 593 71.76 -42.12 -22.14
CA LYS A 593 72.97 -42.67 -22.78
C LYS A 593 72.61 -43.85 -23.68
N ILE A 594 73.14 -43.87 -24.93
CA ILE A 594 73.02 -45.02 -25.84
C ILE A 594 73.57 -46.28 -25.15
N ALA A 595 72.79 -47.38 -25.16
CA ALA A 595 73.10 -48.59 -24.41
C ALA A 595 74.38 -49.31 -24.88
N VAL A 596 75.05 -49.97 -23.94
CA VAL A 596 76.41 -50.52 -24.11
C VAL A 596 76.50 -51.54 -25.25
N TRP A 597 75.49 -52.40 -25.42
CA TRP A 597 75.44 -53.39 -26.51
C TRP A 597 75.51 -52.77 -27.92
N LYS A 598 74.81 -51.65 -28.18
CA LYS A 598 74.89 -50.92 -29.46
C LYS A 598 76.31 -50.41 -29.73
N LYS A 599 77.05 -50.00 -28.69
CA LYS A 599 78.47 -49.59 -28.79
C LYS A 599 79.39 -50.80 -29.03
N GLY A 600 79.13 -51.91 -28.35
CA GLY A 600 79.83 -53.19 -28.56
C GLY A 600 79.72 -53.71 -29.98
N LEU A 601 78.55 -53.55 -30.63
CA LEU A 601 78.32 -53.90 -32.03
C LEU A 601 79.26 -53.13 -32.98
N ILE A 602 79.40 -51.82 -32.79
CA ILE A 602 80.30 -50.96 -33.59
C ILE A 602 81.77 -51.40 -33.41
N VAL A 603 82.21 -51.63 -32.18
CA VAL A 603 83.58 -52.08 -31.88
C VAL A 603 83.84 -53.50 -32.44
N GLY A 604 82.87 -54.40 -32.35
CA GLY A 604 82.95 -55.76 -32.91
C GLY A 604 83.18 -55.76 -34.42
N VAL A 605 82.42 -54.96 -35.17
CA VAL A 605 82.61 -54.79 -36.62
C VAL A 605 84.02 -54.28 -36.94
N ILE A 606 84.51 -53.27 -36.21
CA ILE A 606 85.87 -52.74 -36.40
C ILE A 606 86.94 -53.82 -36.16
N ILE A 607 86.81 -54.62 -35.10
CA ILE A 607 87.76 -55.72 -34.80
C ILE A 607 87.73 -56.80 -35.90
N ILE A 608 86.56 -57.16 -36.41
CA ILE A 608 86.42 -58.14 -37.52
C ILE A 608 87.12 -57.61 -38.78
N CYS A 609 86.94 -56.33 -39.12
CA CYS A 609 87.65 -55.71 -40.25
C CYS A 609 89.17 -55.74 -40.07
N ILE A 610 89.69 -55.45 -38.87
CA ILE A 610 91.14 -55.50 -38.57
C ILE A 610 91.69 -56.93 -38.70
N LEU A 611 90.97 -57.95 -38.21
CA LEU A 611 91.39 -59.34 -38.32
C LEU A 611 91.46 -59.83 -39.78
N LEU A 612 90.51 -59.41 -40.64
CA LEU A 612 90.54 -59.71 -42.07
C LEU A 612 91.77 -59.09 -42.77
N ILE A 613 92.12 -57.85 -42.42
CA ILE A 613 93.32 -57.16 -42.93
C ILE A 613 94.60 -57.88 -42.49
N LEU A 614 94.69 -58.31 -41.22
CA LEU A 614 95.85 -59.05 -40.70
C LEU A 614 96.01 -60.43 -41.36
N ALA A 615 94.92 -61.13 -41.64
CA ALA A 615 94.95 -62.40 -42.36
C ALA A 615 95.50 -62.25 -43.80
N LEU A 616 95.05 -61.21 -44.52
CA LEU A 616 95.59 -60.86 -45.85
C LEU A 616 97.10 -60.57 -45.81
N ILE A 617 97.57 -59.81 -44.81
CA ILE A 617 98.99 -59.51 -44.62
C ILE A 617 99.80 -60.80 -44.35
N PHE A 618 99.31 -61.71 -43.50
CA PHE A 618 99.99 -62.97 -43.20
C PHE A 618 100.19 -63.85 -44.44
N ILE A 619 99.15 -63.98 -45.28
CA ILE A 619 99.19 -64.73 -46.54
C ILE A 619 100.26 -64.15 -47.50
N LEU A 620 100.35 -62.82 -47.61
CA LEU A 620 101.35 -62.13 -48.43
C LEU A 620 102.79 -62.34 -47.91
N VAL A 621 102.98 -62.36 -46.59
CA VAL A 621 104.30 -62.59 -45.98
C VAL A 621 104.76 -64.04 -46.16
N PHE A 622 103.87 -65.03 -46.02
CA PHE A 622 104.23 -66.45 -46.13
C PHE A 622 104.74 -66.80 -47.54
N LYS A 623 104.04 -66.33 -48.59
CA LYS A 623 104.50 -66.49 -49.99
C LYS A 623 105.88 -65.88 -50.25
N ARG A 624 106.27 -64.82 -49.52
CA ARG A 624 107.52 -64.08 -49.76
C ARG A 624 108.76 -64.71 -49.12
N ARG A 625 108.62 -65.62 -48.15
CA ARG A 625 109.78 -66.26 -47.46
C ARG A 625 110.33 -67.50 -48.16
N LEU A 626 109.56 -68.16 -49.03
CA LEU A 626 109.95 -69.44 -49.67
C LEU A 626 110.95 -69.31 -50.84
N LEU A 627 111.30 -68.11 -51.28
CA LEU A 627 111.99 -67.86 -52.57
C LEU A 627 113.41 -67.27 -52.46
N LEU A 628 114.00 -67.21 -51.26
CA LEU A 628 115.29 -66.51 -51.03
C LEU A 628 116.49 -67.40 -50.63
N PHE A 629 116.37 -68.73 -50.71
CA PHE A 629 117.46 -69.67 -50.35
C PHE A 629 117.73 -70.71 -51.46
N LYS A 630 118.63 -70.42 -52.43
CA LYS A 630 119.32 -71.48 -53.19
C LYS A 630 120.63 -71.06 -53.90
N ARG A 631 121.65 -71.91 -53.73
CA ARG A 631 122.99 -71.94 -54.38
C ARG A 631 123.35 -73.43 -54.48
N ARG A 632 123.86 -74.02 -55.58
CA ARG A 632 124.15 -73.62 -56.99
C ARG A 632 124.30 -74.93 -57.84
N ARG A 633 124.73 -74.79 -59.13
CA ARG A 633 125.25 -75.84 -60.07
C ARG A 633 124.21 -76.75 -60.78
N THR A 634 124.29 -77.03 -62.10
CA THR A 634 125.05 -76.41 -63.24
C THR A 634 124.44 -76.76 -64.62
N GLY A 635 124.52 -75.84 -65.60
CA GLY A 635 124.44 -76.08 -67.07
C GLY A 635 123.08 -76.46 -67.68
N GLU A 636 122.81 -76.31 -69.00
CA GLU A 636 123.37 -75.43 -70.06
C GLU A 636 122.38 -75.42 -71.28
N LEU A 637 122.54 -74.51 -72.27
CA LEU A 637 121.80 -74.41 -73.58
C LEU A 637 120.30 -73.98 -73.51
N SER A 638 119.63 -73.41 -74.55
CA SER A 638 120.03 -72.45 -75.61
C SER A 638 118.81 -71.85 -76.37
N VAL A 639 118.85 -70.55 -76.75
CA VAL A 639 118.18 -69.88 -77.92
C VAL A 639 116.63 -69.60 -77.98
N LYS A 640 116.28 -68.28 -78.08
CA LYS A 640 115.12 -67.58 -78.76
C LYS A 640 113.65 -67.80 -78.27
N SER A 641 112.68 -66.87 -78.42
CA SER A 641 112.66 -65.44 -78.86
C SER A 641 111.30 -64.70 -78.60
N ALA A 642 111.31 -63.34 -78.60
CA ALA A 642 110.17 -62.36 -78.62
C ALA A 642 109.31 -62.24 -77.33
N SER A 643 109.02 -61.07 -76.71
CA SER A 643 108.53 -59.70 -77.14
C SER A 643 106.99 -59.64 -77.23
N THR A 644 106.20 -58.64 -76.78
CA THR A 644 106.37 -57.19 -76.40
C THR A 644 105.22 -56.81 -75.39
N LYS A 645 104.88 -55.61 -74.84
CA LYS A 645 105.26 -54.16 -74.92
C LYS A 645 104.86 -53.42 -73.60
N ALA A 646 105.29 -52.15 -73.45
CA ALA A 646 104.89 -51.11 -72.47
C ALA A 646 103.46 -50.51 -72.70
N GLU A 647 102.98 -49.37 -72.18
CA GLU A 647 103.46 -48.13 -71.48
C GLU A 647 102.20 -47.45 -70.79
N ARG A 648 102.11 -46.33 -70.04
CA ARG A 648 102.86 -45.09 -69.63
C ARG A 648 102.61 -44.81 -68.10
N LEU A 649 103.00 -43.76 -67.34
CA LEU A 649 103.23 -42.29 -67.46
C LEU A 649 101.93 -41.44 -67.64
N SER A 650 101.75 -40.19 -67.16
CA SER A 650 102.54 -39.21 -66.35
C SER A 650 101.57 -38.11 -65.81
N LEU A 651 101.59 -37.64 -64.54
CA LEU A 651 102.52 -36.72 -63.83
C LEU A 651 102.10 -35.22 -63.87
N THR A 652 102.45 -34.43 -62.83
CA THR A 652 102.39 -32.94 -62.65
C THR A 652 101.02 -32.30 -62.35
N GLN A 653 100.87 -31.11 -61.72
CA GLN A 653 101.62 -30.33 -60.68
C GLN A 653 100.79 -29.05 -60.30
N VAL A 654 101.25 -28.23 -59.32
CA VAL A 654 100.92 -26.80 -59.06
C VAL A 654 99.84 -26.51 -57.99
N GLU A 655 99.78 -25.26 -57.53
CA GLU A 655 99.32 -24.73 -56.24
C GLU A 655 98.15 -23.71 -56.34
N VAL A 656 97.43 -23.50 -55.22
CA VAL A 656 96.99 -22.18 -54.65
C VAL A 656 95.86 -21.33 -55.33
N ASN A 657 95.01 -20.73 -54.46
CA ASN A 657 94.07 -19.59 -54.66
C ASN A 657 92.81 -19.78 -55.57
N ASP A 658 91.69 -19.02 -55.46
CA ASP A 658 91.23 -17.97 -54.50
C ASP A 658 89.68 -17.76 -54.54
N THR A 659 89.12 -16.88 -53.68
CA THR A 659 87.83 -16.10 -53.82
C THR A 659 86.47 -16.85 -53.89
N ALA A 660 85.28 -16.25 -53.64
CA ALA A 660 84.80 -15.08 -52.86
C ALA A 660 83.23 -15.05 -52.77
N ASN A 661 82.66 -13.97 -52.21
CA ASN A 661 81.22 -13.53 -52.16
C ASN A 661 80.38 -14.08 -50.96
N VAL A 662 79.91 -13.30 -49.96
CA VAL A 662 79.07 -12.05 -49.87
C VAL A 662 77.57 -12.39 -49.62
N THR A 663 77.03 -12.36 -48.38
CA THR A 663 76.30 -11.26 -47.64
C THR A 663 75.08 -10.63 -48.35
N PRO A 664 74.08 -10.00 -47.66
CA PRO A 664 73.67 -10.01 -46.22
C PRO A 664 72.11 -10.09 -45.98
N GLY A 665 71.65 -9.92 -44.73
CA GLY A 665 70.59 -8.91 -44.45
C GLY A 665 69.12 -9.30 -44.11
N MET A 666 68.65 -8.80 -42.96
CA MET A 666 67.32 -8.24 -42.59
C MET A 666 65.96 -8.66 -43.22
N ILE A 667 64.97 -8.83 -42.32
CA ILE A 667 63.61 -8.20 -42.27
C ILE A 667 62.86 -7.94 -43.61
N GLY A 668 61.68 -8.57 -43.77
CA GLY A 668 60.66 -8.19 -44.77
C GLY A 668 59.27 -8.80 -44.50
N LYS A 669 58.18 -8.17 -44.97
CA LYS A 669 56.77 -8.63 -44.85
C LYS A 669 56.07 -8.70 -46.22
N SER A 670 55.22 -9.72 -46.41
CA SER A 670 54.12 -9.83 -47.39
C SER A 670 53.27 -11.06 -46.98
N VAL A 671 51.95 -11.05 -46.71
CA VAL A 671 50.77 -10.20 -47.00
C VAL A 671 50.19 -10.38 -48.42
N TRP A 672 48.84 -10.48 -48.49
CA TRP A 672 47.95 -10.77 -49.66
C TRP A 672 47.94 -12.24 -50.13
N SER A 673 46.85 -12.85 -50.61
CA SER A 673 45.37 -12.62 -50.53
C SER A 673 44.66 -13.95 -50.98
N GLU A 674 43.35 -14.21 -50.92
CA GLU A 674 42.16 -13.44 -51.34
C GLU A 674 40.86 -13.84 -50.60
N HIS A 675 39.88 -12.92 -50.66
CA HIS A 675 38.42 -13.04 -50.88
C HIS A 675 37.72 -14.42 -50.81
N ALA A 676 36.45 -14.59 -50.39
CA ALA A 676 35.43 -13.76 -49.71
C ALA A 676 34.28 -14.74 -49.26
N SER A 677 33.09 -14.43 -48.72
CA SER A 677 32.27 -13.19 -48.58
C SER A 677 31.41 -13.29 -47.30
N GLY A 678 30.47 -12.36 -47.07
CA GLY A 678 29.38 -12.49 -46.09
C GLY A 678 28.03 -12.02 -46.63
N SER A 679 26.93 -12.35 -45.95
CA SER A 679 25.58 -11.77 -46.12
C SER A 679 24.68 -12.08 -44.92
N GLU A 680 23.53 -11.41 -44.84
CA GLU A 680 22.58 -11.36 -43.71
C GLU A 680 21.35 -12.28 -43.89
N SER A 681 20.45 -12.25 -42.89
CA SER A 681 18.97 -12.39 -42.97
C SER A 681 18.28 -13.76 -42.81
N GLU A 682 17.59 -13.91 -41.66
CA GLU A 682 16.17 -14.25 -41.39
C GLU A 682 15.39 -15.45 -42.03
N ASP A 683 14.29 -15.78 -41.33
CA ASP A 683 13.07 -16.53 -41.70
C ASP A 683 12.93 -18.08 -41.74
N GLN A 684 12.10 -18.59 -40.81
CA GLN A 684 10.74 -19.18 -40.99
C GLN A 684 10.47 -20.13 -42.21
N SER A 685 9.74 -21.26 -42.14
CA SER A 685 8.92 -21.89 -41.07
C SER A 685 8.38 -23.31 -41.42
N ILE A 686 7.80 -24.01 -40.41
CA ILE A 686 6.73 -25.08 -40.46
C ILE A 686 6.99 -26.45 -41.15
N VAL A 687 6.81 -27.55 -40.36
CA VAL A 687 5.89 -28.72 -40.54
C VAL A 687 5.93 -29.57 -39.22
N THR A 688 4.96 -30.45 -38.95
CA THR A 688 4.37 -30.60 -37.59
C THR A 688 4.30 -32.01 -36.96
N ALA A 689 4.75 -32.15 -35.70
CA ALA A 689 4.33 -33.10 -34.62
C ALA A 689 4.60 -34.63 -34.78
N PRO A 690 4.48 -35.47 -33.71
CA PRO A 690 4.13 -35.24 -32.28
C PRO A 690 5.24 -35.76 -31.29
N GLU A 691 5.09 -36.03 -29.97
CA GLU A 691 4.00 -35.86 -28.97
C GLU A 691 4.52 -35.44 -27.56
N LYS A 692 4.43 -36.29 -26.50
CA LYS A 692 4.71 -36.03 -25.07
C LYS A 692 5.10 -37.29 -24.27
N LEU A 693 5.87 -37.14 -23.18
CA LEU A 693 5.70 -37.70 -21.81
C LEU A 693 6.86 -37.14 -20.88
N PRO A 694 6.95 -37.39 -19.54
CA PRO A 694 7.49 -36.40 -18.58
C PRO A 694 8.60 -36.90 -17.61
N GLU A 695 8.97 -36.05 -16.65
CA GLU A 695 10.02 -36.27 -15.64
C GLU A 695 9.64 -37.22 -14.47
N PRO A 696 10.61 -37.89 -13.83
CA PRO A 696 10.40 -38.77 -12.66
C PRO A 696 10.66 -38.12 -11.29
N ARG A 697 10.10 -38.71 -10.23
CA ARG A 697 10.42 -38.47 -8.81
C ARG A 697 11.14 -39.68 -8.20
N TYR A 698 11.80 -39.48 -7.05
CA TYR A 698 12.32 -40.57 -6.20
C TYR A 698 11.90 -40.42 -4.73
N THR A 699 12.20 -41.44 -3.92
CA THR A 699 11.31 -41.92 -2.84
C THR A 699 12.02 -42.05 -1.49
N GLU A 700 11.28 -41.90 -0.39
CA GLU A 700 11.73 -42.14 0.98
C GLU A 700 11.32 -43.55 1.48
N VAL A 701 12.06 -44.13 2.44
CA VAL A 701 12.00 -45.57 2.78
C VAL A 701 11.76 -45.79 4.29
N GLN A 702 10.99 -46.83 4.63
CA GLN A 702 10.56 -47.13 6.01
C GLN A 702 10.71 -48.64 6.35
N PRO A 703 11.23 -49.02 7.54
CA PRO A 703 11.26 -50.41 8.03
C PRO A 703 10.15 -50.74 9.06
N ARG A 704 9.95 -52.03 9.39
CA ARG A 704 8.89 -52.56 10.29
C ARG A 704 9.39 -53.54 11.38
N GLN A 705 8.74 -53.43 12.54
CA GLN A 705 8.51 -54.35 13.70
C GLN A 705 9.09 -55.78 13.72
N THR A 706 9.42 -56.27 14.94
CA THR A 706 8.69 -57.36 15.67
C THR A 706 9.10 -57.50 17.16
N ASP A 707 8.20 -57.13 18.08
CA ASP A 707 7.60 -57.92 19.21
C ASP A 707 8.50 -58.71 20.25
N PRO A 708 7.98 -59.45 21.28
CA PRO A 708 8.13 -58.99 22.67
C PRO A 708 8.60 -60.02 23.74
N ASP A 709 9.13 -59.56 24.90
CA ASP A 709 8.89 -60.23 26.21
C ASP A 709 9.28 -59.38 27.46
N ARG A 710 8.68 -59.72 28.62
CA ARG A 710 9.07 -59.51 30.04
C ARG A 710 9.38 -58.10 30.62
N ALA A 711 8.61 -57.73 31.66
CA ALA A 711 8.78 -56.58 32.57
C ALA A 711 9.31 -57.04 33.97
N PRO A 712 9.32 -56.28 35.11
CA PRO A 712 8.88 -54.89 35.39
C PRO A 712 9.75 -54.05 36.38
N VAL A 713 9.28 -52.85 36.81
CA VAL A 713 9.14 -52.34 38.23
C VAL A 713 9.21 -50.80 38.39
N LYS A 714 8.11 -50.17 38.89
CA LYS A 714 7.91 -48.96 39.79
C LYS A 714 8.84 -47.71 39.70
N LYS A 715 8.46 -46.45 40.03
CA LYS A 715 7.23 -45.64 40.32
C LYS A 715 7.71 -44.15 40.40
N CYS A 716 6.95 -43.04 40.44
CA CYS A 716 5.56 -42.75 40.83
C CYS A 716 5.04 -41.41 40.21
N THR A 717 3.77 -41.36 39.78
CA THR A 717 2.65 -40.40 40.09
C THR A 717 2.94 -38.96 40.60
N ASP A 718 2.14 -37.91 40.35
CA ASP A 718 0.95 -37.69 39.48
C ASP A 718 0.47 -36.21 39.48
N THR A 719 -0.62 -35.96 38.73
CA THR A 719 -1.55 -34.78 38.69
C THR A 719 -1.24 -33.72 37.62
N VAL A 720 -2.05 -33.46 36.57
CA VAL A 720 -3.49 -33.66 36.25
C VAL A 720 -4.44 -32.63 36.86
N TYR A 721 -4.98 -31.74 36.02
CA TYR A 721 -6.43 -31.67 35.78
C TYR A 721 -6.76 -31.08 34.41
N SER A 722 -7.74 -31.69 33.75
CA SER A 722 -8.45 -31.21 32.56
C SER A 722 -9.91 -31.58 32.72
N GLU A 723 -10.86 -30.84 32.12
CA GLU A 723 -11.93 -31.47 31.34
C GLU A 723 -12.81 -30.47 30.58
N VAL A 724 -13.43 -30.97 29.52
CA VAL A 724 -14.42 -30.28 28.68
C VAL A 724 -15.71 -31.11 28.70
N ARG A 725 -16.86 -30.48 28.92
CA ARG A 725 -18.17 -31.16 28.86
C ARG A 725 -18.90 -30.89 27.54
N LYS A 726 -19.65 -31.90 27.09
CA LYS A 726 -20.69 -31.82 26.04
C LYS A 726 -21.95 -32.54 26.53
N SER A 727 -23.12 -32.06 26.11
CA SER A 727 -24.40 -32.80 26.11
C SER A 727 -25.23 -32.38 24.87
N LYS A 728 -26.46 -32.89 24.69
CA LYS A 728 -27.23 -32.83 23.44
C LYS A 728 -28.74 -32.65 23.67
N GLN A 729 -29.43 -32.10 22.64
CA GLN A 729 -30.89 -32.11 22.36
C GLN A 729 -31.78 -31.32 23.36
N GLY A 730 -32.86 -30.62 22.95
CA GLY A 730 -33.45 -30.31 21.63
C GLY A 730 -34.77 -29.49 21.78
N ALA A 731 -35.44 -28.96 20.74
CA ALA A 731 -35.08 -28.92 19.32
C ALA A 731 -35.55 -27.64 18.51
N PRO A 732 -36.80 -27.45 18.00
CA PRO A 732 -36.99 -26.77 16.69
C PRO A 732 -38.20 -25.81 16.48
N GLU A 733 -37.96 -24.50 16.23
CA GLU A 733 -38.84 -23.51 15.54
C GLU A 733 -37.99 -22.23 15.27
N GLN A 734 -38.20 -21.34 14.29
CA GLN A 734 -38.99 -21.33 13.04
C GLN A 734 -38.24 -20.37 12.06
N ALA A 735 -38.48 -20.45 10.75
CA ALA A 735 -37.82 -19.59 9.76
C ALA A 735 -38.79 -18.59 9.10
N ASP A 736 -38.38 -17.31 9.02
CA ASP A 736 -38.79 -16.37 7.96
C ASP A 736 -37.66 -15.34 7.73
N GLY A 737 -37.72 -14.61 6.61
CA GLY A 737 -36.58 -13.88 6.04
C GLY A 737 -36.44 -12.38 6.40
N GLY A 738 -35.30 -11.82 6.02
CA GLY A 738 -35.00 -10.39 6.04
C GLY A 738 -34.00 -10.06 4.92
N SER A 739 -34.17 -8.90 4.25
CA SER A 739 -33.48 -8.59 3.00
C SER A 739 -32.03 -8.12 3.16
N LEU A 740 -31.20 -8.50 2.19
CA LEU A 740 -29.94 -7.81 1.89
C LEU A 740 -30.24 -6.48 1.18
N GLU A 741 -29.61 -5.40 1.61
CA GLU A 741 -29.60 -4.12 0.88
C GLU A 741 -28.15 -3.67 0.68
N TYR A 742 -27.86 -3.06 -0.47
CA TYR A 742 -26.48 -2.80 -0.92
C TYR A 742 -25.95 -1.47 -0.37
N ALA A 743 -24.68 -1.47 0.05
CA ALA A 743 -23.95 -0.23 0.30
C ALA A 743 -23.34 0.29 -1.01
N GLU A 744 -23.82 1.44 -1.50
CA GLU A 744 -23.21 2.12 -2.65
C GLU A 744 -21.91 2.83 -2.24
N LEU A 745 -20.85 2.66 -3.03
CA LEU A 745 -19.63 3.48 -2.95
C LEU A 745 -19.58 4.45 -4.13
N ASN A 746 -19.37 5.74 -3.83
CA ASN A 746 -18.65 6.69 -4.68
C ASN A 746 -18.06 7.79 -3.76
N HIS A 747 -16.74 7.89 -3.61
CA HIS A 747 -15.79 8.53 -4.53
C HIS A 747 -15.83 10.07 -4.49
N ASP A 748 -15.27 10.65 -3.42
CA ASP A 748 -14.83 12.05 -3.41
C ASP A 748 -13.70 12.28 -4.43
N THR A 749 -13.77 13.39 -5.16
CA THR A 749 -12.66 13.86 -6.01
C THR A 749 -12.32 15.31 -5.66
N HIS A 750 -11.04 15.55 -5.36
CA HIS A 750 -10.54 16.88 -5.02
C HIS A 750 -10.59 17.85 -6.22
N HIS A 751 -11.17 19.02 -6.01
CA HIS A 751 -10.79 20.22 -6.76
C HIS A 751 -10.32 21.33 -5.82
N ARG A 752 -9.09 21.83 -6.09
CA ARG A 752 -8.57 23.08 -5.52
C ARG A 752 -9.09 24.25 -6.35
N HIS A 753 -9.31 25.40 -5.71
CA HIS A 753 -9.04 26.70 -6.33
C HIS A 753 -8.54 27.70 -5.27
N SER A 754 -7.88 28.77 -5.73
CA SER A 754 -7.13 29.72 -4.90
C SER A 754 -7.25 31.13 -5.47
N ALA A 755 -7.50 32.11 -4.60
CA ALA A 755 -7.32 33.55 -4.77
C ALA A 755 -7.26 34.13 -3.33
N ASP A 756 -6.30 34.91 -2.84
CA ASP A 756 -5.32 35.88 -3.39
C ASP A 756 -5.75 37.36 -3.17
N GLN A 757 -4.77 38.28 -3.19
CA GLN A 757 -4.71 39.48 -2.33
C GLN A 757 -5.55 40.71 -2.77
N GLY A 758 -5.85 41.58 -1.80
CA GLY A 758 -6.42 42.94 -1.99
C GLY A 758 -6.04 43.87 -0.83
N ASN A 759 -5.64 45.11 -1.14
CA ASN A 759 -4.80 45.98 -0.26
C ASN A 759 -5.56 47.21 0.32
N HIS A 760 -4.95 47.87 1.33
CA HIS A 760 -5.35 49.13 2.00
C HIS A 760 -6.64 49.12 2.85
N GLY A 761 -6.79 49.94 3.91
CA GLY A 761 -5.88 50.95 4.49
C GLY A 761 -6.46 51.68 5.73
N ASP A 762 -5.72 52.70 6.18
CA ASP A 762 -6.07 53.82 7.09
C ASP A 762 -6.35 53.60 8.60
N HIS A 763 -5.58 54.37 9.39
CA HIS A 763 -5.89 54.82 10.76
C HIS A 763 -6.79 56.08 10.71
N PRO A 764 -7.47 56.42 11.82
CA PRO A 764 -7.14 57.72 12.41
C PRO A 764 -7.02 57.72 13.95
N THR A 765 -6.41 58.78 14.47
CA THR A 765 -6.19 59.09 15.90
C THR A 765 -7.25 60.02 16.49
N VAL A 766 -7.52 59.90 17.80
CA VAL A 766 -8.03 60.96 18.71
C VAL A 766 -7.86 60.48 20.18
N GLN A 767 -7.72 61.30 21.24
CA GLN A 767 -6.79 62.42 21.52
C GLN A 767 -7.09 63.01 22.93
N ASP A 768 -6.05 63.40 23.69
CA ASP A 768 -6.05 64.24 24.93
C ASP A 768 -6.81 63.70 26.18
N ASP A 769 -6.58 64.12 27.45
CA ASP A 769 -5.80 65.24 28.03
C ASP A 769 -5.36 64.97 29.52
N TYR A 770 -4.28 65.63 30.01
CA TYR A 770 -3.91 66.08 31.40
C TYR A 770 -3.83 65.04 32.58
N LEU A 771 -2.70 64.94 33.33
CA LEU A 771 -2.25 65.70 34.54
C LEU A 771 -3.12 65.45 35.82
N ASP A 772 -2.59 65.31 37.06
CA ASP A 772 -1.24 65.64 37.59
C ASP A 772 -0.80 64.81 38.83
N GLU A 773 0.39 65.12 39.37
CA GLU A 773 1.09 64.73 40.64
C GLU A 773 0.38 63.92 41.76
N ILE A 774 1.15 63.02 42.39
CA ILE A 774 1.67 63.16 43.79
C ILE A 774 2.80 62.14 44.03
N ASP A 775 3.91 62.62 44.60
CA ASP A 775 4.98 61.81 45.22
C ASP A 775 4.98 62.09 46.74
N ASP A 776 5.29 61.08 47.56
CA ASP A 776 5.83 61.36 48.89
C ASP A 776 6.65 60.18 49.43
N SER A 777 7.79 60.51 50.03
CA SER A 777 8.79 59.56 50.52
C SER A 777 8.69 59.35 52.04
N VAL A 778 9.54 58.48 52.64
CA VAL A 778 10.36 58.81 53.83
C VAL A 778 11.12 57.58 54.42
N GLN A 779 12.44 57.61 54.21
CA GLN A 779 13.55 57.33 55.16
C GLN A 779 13.85 55.94 55.77
N ILE A 780 15.13 55.83 56.18
CA ILE A 780 15.91 54.65 56.63
C ILE A 780 16.54 55.00 58.00
N PRO A 781 16.56 54.08 59.00
CA PRO A 781 17.84 53.71 59.66
C PRO A 781 17.88 52.24 60.21
N ILE A 782 19.00 51.60 60.60
CA ILE A 782 20.47 51.67 60.34
C ILE A 782 21.11 50.38 60.94
N ALA A 783 22.32 50.00 60.49
CA ALA A 783 23.24 48.95 61.00
C ALA A 783 22.82 47.46 60.80
N ASP A 784 23.66 46.48 60.41
CA ASP A 784 25.12 46.25 60.23
C ASP A 784 25.80 45.33 61.30
N HIS A 785 26.83 44.60 60.84
CA HIS A 785 27.67 43.56 61.47
C HIS A 785 27.01 42.16 61.64
N GLY A 786 27.69 41.04 61.34
CA GLY A 786 28.99 40.86 60.68
C GLY A 786 29.50 39.41 60.66
N GLU A 787 30.27 39.05 59.61
CA GLU A 787 31.22 37.91 59.44
C GLU A 787 30.76 36.43 59.66
N GLY A 788 31.22 35.51 58.78
CA GLY A 788 31.01 34.06 58.95
C GLY A 788 31.22 33.17 57.70
N ILE A 789 32.48 32.84 57.37
CA ILE A 789 32.95 31.88 56.33
C ILE A 789 33.72 30.75 57.09
N PRO A 790 33.74 29.44 56.73
CA PRO A 790 33.79 28.84 55.37
C PRO A 790 32.94 27.55 55.10
N ASP A 791 33.10 26.99 53.89
CA ASP A 791 32.72 25.62 53.47
C ASP A 791 33.37 24.50 54.32
N PRO A 792 32.86 23.26 54.24
CA PRO A 792 33.53 22.29 53.35
C PRO A 792 32.61 21.31 52.58
N MET A 793 33.15 20.68 51.52
CA MET A 793 32.61 19.44 50.93
C MET A 793 32.64 18.27 51.94
N PRO A 794 31.84 17.19 51.73
CA PRO A 794 32.43 16.02 51.07
C PRO A 794 31.51 15.23 50.11
N GLU A 795 32.17 14.27 49.47
CA GLU A 795 31.77 13.25 48.49
C GLU A 795 30.48 12.45 48.76
N CYS A 796 29.70 12.21 47.69
CA CYS A 796 29.23 10.88 47.23
C CYS A 796 28.69 10.94 45.79
#